data_AF-A0A061AT42-F1
#
_entry.id   AF-A0A061AT42-F1
#
_cell.length_a   1.000
_cell.length_b   1.000
_cell.length_c   1.000
_cell.angle_alpha   90.00
_cell.angle_beta   90.00
_cell.angle_gamma   90.00
#
_symmetry.space_group_name_H-M   'P 1'
#
loop_
_entity.id
_entity.type
_entity.pdbx_description
1 polymer ?
#
loop_
_entity_poly.entity_id
_entity_poly.type
_entity_poly.pdbx_seq_one_letter_code
_entity_poly.pdbx_strand_id
1 'polypeptide(L)'
;MSTPSSPSSSSSSSAFSSSDSSPLSTAPTTAPSSPKLSASGLAGLPSPFYPPTLAAREGFASSHQPDPLPSHFPPLPSTSQRPIEADAVTKGTPDEWIPRDERLVRLTGKWPFNTEAPLPDLWKEGFLTPTQLFYVRNHGGVPQVTREEAANWTVEISGLINRPCALTLADLIDPRKFQTVTLPVTLVCAGNRRKEQNVVKKSLGFSWGPAGLSTALFTGVYLADVLEYVQPRAEGVFGEPGYRRPEHVIFEGAEDLPNGKYGTSQRYRWARNKEKGMLLAWAMNGEALEPDHGFPLRLVVPGQIGGRSVKWLKKIEVSDRESDHHLHYWDNKVLPATLSAEQARNERDWWYDPKYIINDLNVNLAAARPAHDEKLVCLPETEPTYTAEGYVYAGSGRRVTRVEVSLDDGATWSLADISYPEDLYRSTPFQGRVWGTLDVTDRDECFCWAFWKIKIPLDKLQDSGCISIRAMDESLHQMPSTMYWNPTGMMNNWWFRVAIHRSTDTAGSTVLTFEHPTMPGLQPGGWMERLKESGQDPANPSFVKVTTEDETILAQAKEAAAAKKPKLIMTKPDVDRKITRAELVAHNKEDEPWFVVNGEVYDGTGFLKDHPGGSESITLVAGEDASEDFMAIHSIDAKLRLADFHIGTLVGGEDAPVVTGEPVAPATPDPIFLSKTKWKPATLVSIERVNHDSRVYRFALEHEDQPLGLPVGQHVYARLRRKVCPADAEAGGADVKVVEGELVQRAYTPVSRQGAKGYLDLLIKVYFRTSAFPEGGKMTLGFEELQVGDVVEFKGPLGSFEWLGKGSCRWRGVERKVKNIGMICGGSGITPILQVLRGVVYDEQDKDTKLYVLNANKTEADILMRAELDELSRLAGPERLRQHLVLSKGPDDWAGSLGRIGKDHLVKYMPPASSDALVLMCAPPPMQDMVVAHLAEMGWDVATQVVIF
;
A
#
# COMPACT_ATOMS: atom_id res chain seq x y z
N MET A 1 -62.90 -39.64 -18.86
CA MET A 1 -63.30 -39.72 -20.28
C MET A 1 -62.32 -38.85 -21.06
N SER A 2 -61.83 -39.12 -22.26
CA SER A 2 -61.65 -40.31 -23.09
C SER A 2 -61.00 -39.74 -24.36
N THR A 3 -59.90 -40.32 -24.82
CA THR A 3 -59.31 -40.10 -26.16
C THR A 3 -60.33 -40.53 -27.25
N PRO A 4 -60.27 -40.08 -28.54
CA PRO A 4 -59.16 -40.48 -29.43
C PRO A 4 -58.80 -39.64 -30.70
N SER A 5 -57.63 -40.00 -31.26
CA SER A 5 -57.28 -40.19 -32.70
C SER A 5 -57.35 -39.08 -33.76
N SER A 6 -56.26 -39.01 -34.55
CA SER A 6 -56.10 -38.44 -35.91
C SER A 6 -56.88 -39.22 -36.99
N PRO A 7 -56.87 -38.81 -38.29
CA PRO A 7 -55.87 -39.39 -39.23
C PRO A 7 -55.49 -38.57 -40.52
N SER A 8 -54.42 -39.03 -41.22
CA SER A 8 -54.22 -39.11 -42.72
C SER A 8 -54.42 -37.89 -43.67
N SER A 9 -53.70 -37.73 -44.81
CA SER A 9 -52.56 -38.45 -45.42
C SER A 9 -52.01 -37.75 -46.70
N SER A 10 -50.92 -38.32 -47.26
CA SER A 10 -50.47 -38.36 -48.69
C SER A 10 -49.89 -37.11 -49.38
N SER A 11 -48.88 -37.18 -50.28
CA SER A 11 -47.86 -38.21 -50.67
C SER A 11 -46.85 -37.56 -51.69
N SER A 12 -45.84 -38.15 -52.36
CA SER A 12 -45.18 -39.49 -52.45
C SER A 12 -43.89 -39.41 -53.31
N SER A 13 -42.80 -40.13 -52.92
CA SER A 13 -41.67 -40.65 -53.76
C SER A 13 -40.78 -39.68 -54.57
N SER A 14 -39.51 -39.96 -54.94
CA SER A 14 -38.58 -41.13 -54.82
C SER A 14 -37.12 -40.61 -54.64
N ALA A 15 -36.22 -41.14 -53.80
CA ALA A 15 -35.45 -42.41 -53.91
C ALA A 15 -34.68 -42.54 -55.25
N PHE A 16 -33.38 -42.85 -55.37
CA PHE A 16 -32.30 -43.46 -54.52
C PHE A 16 -30.92 -42.81 -54.89
N SER A 17 -29.74 -42.98 -54.28
CA SER A 17 -29.14 -43.62 -53.05
C SER A 17 -27.78 -42.89 -52.74
N SER A 18 -26.69 -43.36 -52.11
CA SER A 18 -26.18 -44.65 -51.56
C SER A 18 -25.01 -44.43 -50.54
N SER A 19 -24.33 -45.53 -50.14
CA SER A 19 -23.22 -45.69 -49.17
C SER A 19 -21.88 -44.97 -49.42
N ASP A 20 -21.19 -44.55 -48.34
CA ASP A 20 -19.97 -45.24 -47.86
C ASP A 20 -19.70 -44.98 -46.35
N SER A 21 -18.62 -45.55 -45.78
CA SER A 21 -18.45 -45.76 -44.33
C SER A 21 -17.28 -45.01 -43.63
N SER A 22 -17.50 -44.73 -42.33
CA SER A 22 -16.57 -44.63 -41.17
C SER A 22 -15.04 -44.62 -41.37
N PRO A 23 -14.28 -43.79 -40.60
CA PRO A 23 -14.28 -43.91 -39.13
C PRO A 23 -14.15 -42.59 -38.32
N LEU A 24 -14.11 -42.74 -37.00
CA LEU A 24 -13.92 -41.67 -36.01
C LEU A 24 -12.57 -40.95 -36.19
N SER A 25 -12.55 -39.65 -35.87
CA SER A 25 -11.36 -38.95 -35.41
C SER A 25 -11.73 -38.01 -34.26
N THR A 26 -10.96 -38.04 -33.17
CA THR A 26 -11.12 -37.14 -32.03
C THR A 26 -10.50 -35.78 -32.35
N ALA A 27 -11.32 -34.73 -32.37
CA ALA A 27 -10.86 -33.34 -32.45
C ALA A 27 -11.19 -32.61 -31.12
N PRO A 28 -10.33 -31.70 -30.65
CA PRO A 28 -10.53 -31.00 -29.38
C PRO A 28 -11.72 -30.03 -29.47
N THR A 29 -12.46 -29.89 -28.37
CA THR A 29 -13.48 -28.84 -28.20
C THR A 29 -12.84 -27.46 -28.26
N THR A 30 -12.93 -26.81 -29.41
CA THR A 30 -12.65 -25.39 -29.56
C THR A 30 -13.64 -24.59 -28.74
N ALA A 31 -13.16 -23.85 -27.74
CA ALA A 31 -14.00 -22.90 -27.00
C ALA A 31 -14.58 -21.86 -27.97
N PRO A 32 -15.88 -21.52 -27.88
CA PRO A 32 -16.46 -20.47 -28.71
C PRO A 32 -15.80 -19.13 -28.38
N SER A 33 -15.38 -18.38 -29.39
CA SER A 33 -14.77 -17.07 -29.21
C SER A 33 -15.78 -16.07 -28.64
N SER A 34 -15.60 -15.67 -27.39
CA SER A 34 -16.39 -14.63 -26.73
C SER A 34 -16.35 -13.31 -27.54
N PRO A 35 -17.47 -12.57 -27.64
CA PRO A 35 -17.52 -11.34 -28.43
C PRO A 35 -16.66 -10.24 -27.78
N LYS A 36 -15.77 -9.61 -28.56
CA LYS A 36 -14.96 -8.48 -28.07
C LYS A 36 -15.83 -7.25 -27.81
N LEU A 37 -15.67 -6.66 -26.63
CA LEU A 37 -16.27 -5.39 -26.24
C LEU A 37 -15.75 -4.24 -27.12
N SER A 38 -16.63 -3.63 -27.93
CA SER A 38 -16.36 -2.33 -28.55
C SER A 38 -16.53 -1.21 -27.52
N ALA A 39 -15.59 -0.27 -27.46
CA ALA A 39 -15.53 0.78 -26.42
C ALA A 39 -16.72 1.78 -26.40
N SER A 40 -17.69 1.65 -27.29
CA SER A 40 -18.90 2.48 -27.37
C SER A 40 -20.14 1.74 -26.88
N GLY A 41 -20.50 1.91 -25.60
CA GLY A 41 -21.90 1.76 -25.16
C GLY A 41 -22.39 0.36 -24.76
N LEU A 42 -21.62 -0.36 -23.93
CA LEU A 42 -22.14 -1.30 -22.92
C LEU A 42 -23.60 -1.01 -22.48
N ALA A 43 -24.52 -1.97 -22.52
CA ALA A 43 -25.68 -1.96 -21.62
C ALA A 43 -25.19 -2.45 -20.24
N GLY A 44 -25.69 -1.91 -19.12
CA GLY A 44 -25.28 -2.34 -17.77
C GLY A 44 -23.88 -1.92 -17.29
N LEU A 45 -23.12 -1.18 -18.09
CA LEU A 45 -21.84 -0.58 -17.69
C LEU A 45 -21.96 0.92 -17.42
N PRO A 46 -21.27 1.45 -16.40
CA PRO A 46 -20.86 2.86 -16.39
C PRO A 46 -20.19 3.25 -17.71
N SER A 47 -20.51 4.44 -18.21
CA SER A 47 -19.83 5.03 -19.35
C SER A 47 -18.98 6.20 -18.86
N PRO A 48 -17.69 6.32 -19.22
CA PRO A 48 -16.86 5.26 -19.81
C PRO A 48 -16.56 4.18 -18.76
N PHE A 49 -16.37 2.92 -19.15
CA PHE A 49 -15.96 1.88 -18.20
C PHE A 49 -14.45 1.88 -17.98
N TYR A 50 -13.98 2.88 -17.22
CA TYR A 50 -12.59 3.06 -16.82
C TYR A 50 -12.55 3.87 -15.50
N PRO A 51 -11.56 3.68 -14.61
CA PRO A 51 -11.53 4.35 -13.32
C PRO A 51 -11.53 5.89 -13.46
N PRO A 52 -12.46 6.61 -12.80
CA PRO A 52 -12.57 8.06 -12.93
C PRO A 52 -11.27 8.85 -12.66
N THR A 53 -10.48 8.48 -11.64
CA THR A 53 -9.17 9.14 -11.39
C THR A 53 -8.22 9.03 -12.58
N LEU A 54 -8.10 7.82 -13.16
CA LEU A 54 -7.23 7.55 -14.30
C LEU A 54 -7.77 8.20 -15.59
N ALA A 55 -9.09 8.17 -15.80
CA ALA A 55 -9.75 8.80 -16.94
C ALA A 55 -9.50 10.31 -16.97
N ALA A 56 -9.60 10.97 -15.81
CA ALA A 56 -9.32 12.40 -15.66
C ALA A 56 -7.84 12.72 -15.87
N ARG A 57 -6.92 11.92 -15.28
CA ARG A 57 -5.47 12.08 -15.48
C ARG A 57 -5.05 11.93 -16.95
N GLU A 58 -5.68 11.03 -17.68
CA GLU A 58 -5.43 10.79 -19.10
C GLU A 58 -6.12 11.82 -20.03
N GLY A 59 -6.81 12.83 -19.48
CA GLY A 59 -7.44 13.90 -20.26
C GLY A 59 -8.70 13.49 -21.03
N PHE A 60 -9.31 12.35 -20.70
CA PHE A 60 -10.62 11.99 -21.23
C PHE A 60 -11.71 12.81 -20.54
N ALA A 61 -12.83 13.05 -21.25
CA ALA A 61 -13.81 14.04 -20.85
C ALA A 61 -14.40 13.78 -19.44
N SER A 62 -14.12 14.70 -18.50
CA SER A 62 -14.53 14.66 -17.09
C SER A 62 -16.03 14.94 -16.84
N SER A 63 -16.86 14.78 -17.87
CA SER A 63 -18.28 15.19 -17.87
C SER A 63 -19.26 14.05 -17.60
N HIS A 64 -18.79 12.81 -17.46
CA HIS A 64 -19.68 11.66 -17.28
C HIS A 64 -20.03 11.48 -15.81
N GLN A 65 -21.03 12.26 -15.37
CA GLN A 65 -21.80 11.96 -14.17
C GLN A 65 -22.57 10.65 -14.37
N PRO A 66 -22.71 9.80 -13.33
CA PRO A 66 -23.56 8.61 -13.39
C PRO A 66 -25.04 8.96 -13.61
N ASP A 67 -25.82 8.01 -14.16
CA ASP A 67 -27.27 8.14 -14.35
C ASP A 67 -27.94 8.66 -13.05
N PRO A 68 -28.71 9.77 -13.08
CA PRO A 68 -29.23 10.37 -11.85
C PRO A 68 -30.22 9.44 -11.13
N LEU A 69 -30.05 9.32 -9.82
CA LEU A 69 -30.98 8.61 -8.94
C LEU A 69 -32.24 9.44 -8.65
N PRO A 70 -33.37 8.80 -8.28
CA PRO A 70 -34.54 9.47 -7.71
C PRO A 70 -34.17 10.40 -6.55
N SER A 71 -34.71 11.62 -6.55
CA SER A 71 -34.34 12.69 -5.59
C SER A 71 -34.73 12.46 -4.12
N HIS A 72 -35.38 11.34 -3.81
CA HIS A 72 -35.70 10.90 -2.46
C HIS A 72 -34.77 9.78 -1.95
N PHE A 73 -33.88 9.24 -2.79
CA PHE A 73 -32.76 8.43 -2.33
C PHE A 73 -31.66 9.34 -1.75
N PRO A 74 -30.79 8.80 -0.89
CA PRO A 74 -29.54 9.46 -0.53
C PRO A 74 -28.77 9.94 -1.78
N PRO A 75 -28.31 11.20 -1.80
CA PRO A 75 -27.62 11.77 -2.95
C PRO A 75 -26.29 11.06 -3.20
N LEU A 76 -25.88 11.01 -4.46
CA LEU A 76 -24.55 10.51 -4.82
C LEU A 76 -23.47 11.49 -4.32
N PRO A 77 -22.31 10.99 -3.85
CA PRO A 77 -21.24 11.81 -3.30
C PRO A 77 -20.63 12.75 -4.34
N SER A 78 -20.01 13.83 -3.88
CA SER A 78 -19.40 14.81 -4.79
C SER A 78 -18.17 14.25 -5.50
N THR A 79 -18.19 14.34 -6.83
CA THR A 79 -17.09 13.92 -7.70
C THR A 79 -16.02 15.01 -7.91
N SER A 80 -16.24 16.22 -7.38
CA SER A 80 -15.46 17.43 -7.70
C SER A 80 -14.07 17.53 -7.05
N GLN A 81 -13.80 16.74 -6.01
CA GLN A 81 -12.54 16.74 -5.26
C GLN A 81 -11.73 15.45 -5.47
N ARG A 82 -11.74 14.89 -6.69
CA ARG A 82 -10.89 13.71 -6.97
C ARG A 82 -9.43 14.08 -7.14
N PRO A 83 -8.50 13.26 -6.63
CA PRO A 83 -7.10 13.35 -7.02
C PRO A 83 -6.95 12.97 -8.50
N ILE A 84 -6.13 13.73 -9.23
CA ILE A 84 -5.77 13.45 -10.63
C ILE A 84 -4.26 13.24 -10.82
N GLU A 85 -3.45 13.82 -9.95
CA GLU A 85 -2.01 13.58 -9.90
C GLU A 85 -1.71 12.32 -9.06
N ALA A 86 -0.60 11.65 -9.38
CA ALA A 86 -0.19 10.46 -8.64
C ALA A 86 0.29 10.84 -7.22
N ASP A 87 -0.06 10.02 -6.23
CA ASP A 87 0.29 10.28 -4.83
C ASP A 87 1.82 10.36 -4.63
N ALA A 88 2.31 11.57 -4.36
CA ALA A 88 3.73 11.86 -4.25
C ALA A 88 4.44 11.12 -3.11
N VAL A 89 3.71 10.71 -2.06
CA VAL A 89 4.24 9.88 -0.96
C VAL A 89 4.56 8.47 -1.49
N THR A 90 3.77 7.94 -2.41
CA THR A 90 3.95 6.58 -2.96
C THR A 90 5.08 6.43 -3.98
N LYS A 91 5.65 7.54 -4.47
CA LYS A 91 6.74 7.62 -5.46
C LYS A 91 7.88 6.64 -5.15
N GLY A 92 8.16 5.72 -6.07
CA GLY A 92 9.01 4.54 -5.87
C GLY A 92 8.36 3.47 -4.98
N THR A 93 7.16 3.03 -5.35
CA THR A 93 6.48 1.79 -4.88
C THR A 93 5.64 1.23 -6.04
N PRO A 94 5.17 -0.03 -5.99
CA PRO A 94 4.31 -0.61 -7.04
C PRO A 94 3.01 0.17 -7.29
N ASP A 95 2.57 0.98 -6.33
CA ASP A 95 1.32 1.75 -6.40
C ASP A 95 1.54 3.20 -6.90
N GLU A 96 2.75 3.62 -7.31
CA GLU A 96 3.07 5.03 -7.61
C GLU A 96 2.31 5.64 -8.80
N TRP A 97 1.51 4.84 -9.49
CA TRP A 97 0.68 5.24 -10.62
C TRP A 97 -0.76 5.60 -10.22
N ILE A 98 -1.13 5.55 -8.93
CA ILE A 98 -2.51 5.73 -8.45
C ILE A 98 -2.70 7.12 -7.83
N PRO A 99 -3.65 7.95 -8.32
CA PRO A 99 -4.10 9.16 -7.63
C PRO A 99 -4.89 8.82 -6.36
N ARG A 100 -4.51 9.38 -5.20
CA ARG A 100 -5.13 9.16 -3.89
C ARG A 100 -5.37 10.50 -3.17
N ASP A 101 -6.43 10.58 -2.37
CA ASP A 101 -6.84 11.81 -1.68
C ASP A 101 -5.92 12.08 -0.47
N GLU A 102 -5.27 13.24 -0.43
CA GLU A 102 -4.29 13.60 0.60
C GLU A 102 -4.88 13.69 2.01
N ARG A 103 -6.22 13.77 2.15
CA ARG A 103 -6.90 13.74 3.45
C ARG A 103 -6.87 12.36 4.11
N LEU A 104 -6.66 11.28 3.35
CA LEU A 104 -6.68 9.91 3.85
C LEU A 104 -5.54 9.68 4.87
N VAL A 105 -5.91 9.28 6.10
CA VAL A 105 -4.94 9.01 7.16
C VAL A 105 -4.25 7.67 6.89
N ARG A 106 -2.93 7.72 6.64
CA ARG A 106 -2.08 6.56 6.38
C ARG A 106 -1.82 5.77 7.66
N LEU A 107 -2.07 4.46 7.61
CA LEU A 107 -2.03 3.55 8.77
C LEU A 107 -0.85 2.57 8.72
N THR A 108 -0.20 2.44 7.56
CA THR A 108 0.98 1.60 7.29
C THR A 108 2.04 2.37 6.50
N GLY A 109 2.23 3.66 6.85
CA GLY A 109 3.21 4.53 6.22
C GLY A 109 3.01 4.67 4.71
N LYS A 110 4.04 4.35 3.93
CA LYS A 110 4.10 4.53 2.47
C LYS A 110 3.31 3.46 1.70
N TRP A 111 3.59 2.19 1.98
CA TRP A 111 3.10 1.01 1.25
C TRP A 111 3.28 -0.26 2.13
N PRO A 112 2.41 -1.29 2.04
CA PRO A 112 1.16 -1.37 1.27
C PRO A 112 0.16 -0.29 1.71
N PHE A 113 -0.67 0.20 0.80
CA PHE A 113 -1.59 1.30 1.12
C PHE A 113 -2.74 0.84 2.02
N ASN A 114 -2.80 1.37 3.24
CA ASN A 114 -3.92 1.17 4.17
C ASN A 114 -4.28 2.51 4.80
N THR A 115 -5.55 2.90 4.68
CA THR A 115 -6.05 4.23 5.02
C THR A 115 -7.48 4.22 5.53
N GLU A 116 -7.79 5.21 6.37
CA GLU A 116 -9.16 5.64 6.68
C GLU A 116 -9.32 7.14 6.43
N ALA A 117 -10.55 7.59 6.17
CA ALA A 117 -10.82 9.03 6.10
C ALA A 117 -10.80 9.66 7.51
N PRO A 118 -10.48 10.95 7.65
CA PRO A 118 -10.72 11.67 8.90
C PRO A 118 -12.20 11.60 9.25
N LEU A 119 -12.55 11.18 10.48
CA LEU A 119 -13.95 10.97 10.85
C LEU A 119 -14.86 12.20 10.62
N PRO A 120 -14.42 13.46 10.85
CA PRO A 120 -15.23 14.63 10.53
C PRO A 120 -15.52 14.80 9.03
N ASP A 121 -14.57 14.45 8.15
CA ASP A 121 -14.78 14.47 6.70
C ASP A 121 -15.70 13.33 6.26
N LEU A 122 -15.49 12.12 6.81
CA LEU A 122 -16.37 10.97 6.54
C LEU A 122 -17.82 11.25 6.95
N TRP A 123 -18.03 11.93 8.08
CA TRP A 123 -19.36 12.32 8.57
C TRP A 123 -20.04 13.34 7.65
N LYS A 124 -19.29 14.33 7.17
CA LYS A 124 -19.78 15.44 6.36
C LYS A 124 -20.37 15.00 5.01
N GLU A 125 -19.86 13.91 4.43
CA GLU A 125 -20.35 13.36 3.15
C GLU A 125 -21.65 12.53 3.31
N GLY A 126 -22.02 12.14 4.54
CA GLY A 126 -23.28 11.46 4.83
C GLY A 126 -23.33 9.98 4.42
N PHE A 127 -24.46 9.54 3.86
CA PHE A 127 -24.76 8.10 3.72
C PHE A 127 -23.89 7.34 2.71
N LEU A 128 -23.52 7.98 1.60
CA LEU A 128 -22.67 7.38 0.56
C LEU A 128 -21.30 8.06 0.57
N THR A 129 -20.27 7.29 0.89
CA THR A 129 -18.89 7.78 0.95
C THR A 129 -18.35 8.02 -0.47
N PRO A 130 -17.73 9.18 -0.75
CA PRO A 130 -17.03 9.42 -2.00
C PRO A 130 -15.91 8.39 -2.21
N THR A 131 -15.74 7.90 -3.43
CA THR A 131 -14.79 6.82 -3.73
C THR A 131 -13.34 7.17 -3.35
N GLN A 132 -12.98 8.47 -3.41
CA GLN A 132 -11.68 8.99 -3.00
C GLN A 132 -11.47 9.10 -1.48
N LEU A 133 -12.54 9.08 -0.67
CA LEU A 133 -12.50 8.97 0.80
C LEU A 133 -12.85 7.57 1.33
N PHE A 134 -13.23 6.64 0.46
CA PHE A 134 -13.60 5.28 0.85
C PHE A 134 -12.35 4.55 1.35
N TYR A 135 -12.41 3.99 2.57
CA TYR A 135 -11.25 3.40 3.24
C TYR A 135 -10.55 2.32 2.40
N VAL A 136 -9.22 2.30 2.42
CA VAL A 136 -8.44 1.31 1.65
C VAL A 136 -7.74 0.33 2.60
N ARG A 137 -7.82 -0.95 2.27
CA ARG A 137 -6.94 -2.00 2.82
C ARG A 137 -6.32 -2.77 1.67
N ASN A 138 -5.00 -2.64 1.50
CA ASN A 138 -4.18 -3.47 0.61
C ASN A 138 -3.21 -4.32 1.43
N HIS A 139 -3.09 -5.61 1.08
CA HIS A 139 -2.06 -6.50 1.65
C HIS A 139 -0.73 -6.44 0.90
N GLY A 140 -0.70 -5.86 -0.30
CA GLY A 140 0.48 -5.73 -1.16
C GLY A 140 0.24 -4.69 -2.26
N GLY A 141 0.87 -4.88 -3.42
CA GLY A 141 0.74 -3.96 -4.56
C GLY A 141 -0.60 -4.09 -5.30
N VAL A 142 -1.09 -2.98 -5.84
CA VAL A 142 -2.33 -2.95 -6.63
C VAL A 142 -2.07 -3.40 -8.09
N PRO A 143 -2.82 -4.38 -8.62
CA PRO A 143 -2.75 -4.76 -10.04
C PRO A 143 -3.05 -3.59 -10.99
N GLN A 144 -2.12 -3.29 -11.90
CA GLN A 144 -2.29 -2.26 -12.92
C GLN A 144 -3.03 -2.80 -14.14
N VAL A 145 -4.36 -2.64 -14.18
CA VAL A 145 -5.22 -3.17 -15.26
C VAL A 145 -5.54 -2.09 -16.30
N THR A 146 -5.17 -2.32 -17.56
CA THR A 146 -5.51 -1.43 -18.69
C THR A 146 -6.96 -1.57 -19.15
N ARG A 147 -7.42 -0.65 -20.02
CA ARG A 147 -8.74 -0.72 -20.66
C ARG A 147 -8.96 -2.00 -21.48
N GLU A 148 -7.92 -2.51 -22.15
CA GLU A 148 -8.05 -3.74 -22.94
C GLU A 148 -8.10 -4.98 -22.04
N GLU A 149 -7.29 -5.03 -20.98
CA GLU A 149 -7.34 -6.13 -20.01
C GLU A 149 -8.66 -6.13 -19.21
N ALA A 150 -9.21 -4.96 -18.90
CA ALA A 150 -10.53 -4.84 -18.29
C ALA A 150 -11.65 -5.32 -19.23
N ALA A 151 -11.60 -4.95 -20.52
CA ALA A 151 -12.55 -5.40 -21.53
C ALA A 151 -12.47 -6.91 -21.84
N ASN A 152 -11.30 -7.53 -21.62
CA ASN A 152 -11.09 -8.97 -21.75
C ASN A 152 -11.00 -9.68 -20.38
N TRP A 153 -11.41 -9.02 -19.28
CA TRP A 153 -11.26 -9.57 -17.94
C TRP A 153 -12.10 -10.84 -17.78
N THR A 154 -11.51 -11.85 -17.16
CA THR A 154 -12.05 -13.20 -17.03
C THR A 154 -11.99 -13.68 -15.59
N VAL A 155 -13.06 -14.34 -15.14
CA VAL A 155 -13.10 -15.11 -13.89
C VAL A 155 -13.20 -16.59 -14.25
N GLU A 156 -12.24 -17.40 -13.79
CA GLU A 156 -12.34 -18.86 -13.89
C GLU A 156 -13.32 -19.39 -12.82
N ILE A 157 -14.20 -20.30 -13.20
CA ILE A 157 -15.13 -20.98 -12.29
C ILE A 157 -14.95 -22.49 -12.40
N SER A 158 -14.49 -23.12 -11.31
CA SER A 158 -14.06 -24.52 -11.25
C SER A 158 -14.48 -25.23 -9.94
N GLY A 159 -14.03 -26.48 -9.74
CA GLY A 159 -14.36 -27.30 -8.57
C GLY A 159 -15.58 -28.23 -8.73
N LEU A 160 -16.37 -28.39 -7.66
CA LEU A 160 -17.51 -29.31 -7.52
C LEU A 160 -18.77 -28.82 -8.26
N ILE A 161 -18.67 -28.69 -9.58
CA ILE A 161 -19.70 -28.17 -10.49
C ILE A 161 -19.92 -29.10 -11.70
N ASN A 162 -21.03 -28.92 -12.42
CA ASN A 162 -21.30 -29.60 -13.68
C ASN A 162 -20.75 -28.83 -14.89
N ARG A 163 -20.59 -27.50 -14.78
CA ARG A 163 -20.20 -26.63 -15.90
C ARG A 163 -18.99 -25.73 -15.54
N PRO A 164 -17.77 -26.26 -15.51
CA PRO A 164 -16.57 -25.43 -15.47
C PRO A 164 -16.51 -24.48 -16.66
N CYS A 165 -16.20 -23.21 -16.41
CA CYS A 165 -16.14 -22.17 -17.43
C CYS A 165 -15.28 -20.99 -16.99
N ALA A 166 -14.76 -20.22 -17.93
CA ALA A 166 -14.38 -18.84 -17.67
C ALA A 166 -15.52 -17.91 -18.12
N LEU A 167 -15.93 -16.98 -17.27
CA LEU A 167 -16.84 -15.89 -17.63
C LEU A 167 -16.04 -14.62 -17.87
N THR A 168 -16.21 -13.99 -19.02
CA THR A 168 -15.71 -12.62 -19.24
C THR A 168 -16.56 -11.61 -18.48
N LEU A 169 -16.04 -10.40 -18.26
CA LEU A 169 -16.85 -9.28 -17.76
C LEU A 169 -18.09 -9.04 -18.65
N ALA A 170 -17.95 -9.15 -19.98
CA ALA A 170 -19.07 -9.07 -20.92
C ALA A 170 -20.13 -10.17 -20.70
N ASP A 171 -19.73 -11.38 -20.29
CA ASP A 171 -20.65 -12.47 -19.97
C ASP A 171 -21.41 -12.24 -18.66
N LEU A 172 -20.81 -11.55 -17.68
CA LEU A 172 -21.46 -11.17 -16.42
C LEU A 172 -22.50 -10.05 -16.64
N ILE A 173 -22.28 -9.17 -17.61
CA ILE A 173 -23.14 -8.01 -17.89
C ILE A 173 -24.28 -8.34 -18.86
N ASP A 174 -24.19 -9.44 -19.62
CA ASP A 174 -25.21 -9.83 -20.60
C ASP A 174 -26.57 -10.10 -19.90
N PRO A 175 -27.62 -9.28 -20.15
CA PRO A 175 -28.93 -9.44 -19.50
C PRO A 175 -29.66 -10.73 -19.93
N ARG A 176 -29.13 -11.46 -20.91
CA ARG A 176 -29.61 -12.80 -21.31
C ARG A 176 -28.99 -13.93 -20.47
N LYS A 177 -27.99 -13.62 -19.65
CA LYS A 177 -27.30 -14.55 -18.73
C LYS A 177 -27.60 -14.23 -17.27
N PHE A 178 -27.48 -12.97 -16.87
CA PHE A 178 -27.62 -12.53 -15.49
C PHE A 178 -28.34 -11.19 -15.38
N GLN A 179 -29.06 -10.97 -14.28
CA GLN A 179 -29.69 -9.68 -13.99
C GLN A 179 -28.67 -8.74 -13.32
N THR A 180 -28.33 -7.63 -13.97
CA THR A 180 -27.60 -6.54 -13.31
C THR A 180 -28.41 -5.98 -12.15
N VAL A 181 -27.78 -5.84 -10.99
CA VAL A 181 -28.38 -5.30 -9.76
C VAL A 181 -27.44 -4.29 -9.10
N THR A 182 -28.01 -3.37 -8.33
CA THR A 182 -27.25 -2.52 -7.41
C THR A 182 -27.75 -2.74 -5.98
N LEU A 183 -26.83 -2.77 -5.01
CA LEU A 183 -27.14 -2.74 -3.58
C LEU A 183 -26.34 -1.62 -2.88
N PRO A 184 -26.95 -0.87 -1.95
CA PRO A 184 -26.18 -0.09 -0.98
C PRO A 184 -25.53 -1.06 0.01
N VAL A 185 -24.23 -0.90 0.28
CA VAL A 185 -23.49 -1.77 1.22
C VAL A 185 -22.46 -0.95 1.99
N THR A 186 -22.42 -1.11 3.32
CA THR A 186 -21.29 -0.67 4.14
C THR A 186 -20.24 -1.78 4.19
N LEU A 187 -19.02 -1.48 3.72
CA LEU A 187 -17.86 -2.32 3.98
C LEU A 187 -17.16 -1.83 5.25
N VAL A 188 -16.74 -2.78 6.09
CA VAL A 188 -16.09 -2.51 7.38
C VAL A 188 -14.82 -3.34 7.48
N CYS A 189 -13.69 -2.72 7.81
CA CYS A 189 -12.45 -3.42 8.12
C CYS A 189 -12.59 -4.22 9.43
N ALA A 190 -12.13 -5.46 9.45
CA ALA A 190 -12.05 -6.27 10.69
C ALA A 190 -11.22 -5.58 11.79
N GLY A 191 -10.30 -4.68 11.39
CA GLY A 191 -9.48 -3.87 12.28
C GLY A 191 -10.09 -2.53 12.70
N ASN A 192 -11.33 -2.17 12.33
CA ASN A 192 -11.95 -0.91 12.76
C ASN A 192 -11.89 -0.76 14.30
N ARG A 193 -11.59 0.45 14.79
CA ARG A 193 -11.33 0.76 16.21
C ARG A 193 -10.19 -0.03 16.87
N ARG A 194 -9.23 -0.59 16.11
CA ARG A 194 -8.08 -1.34 16.68
C ARG A 194 -7.20 -0.48 17.59
N LYS A 195 -7.01 0.82 17.31
CA LYS A 195 -6.07 1.65 18.06
C LYS A 195 -6.40 1.71 19.55
N GLU A 196 -7.69 1.73 19.89
CA GLU A 196 -8.17 1.62 21.28
C GLU A 196 -7.62 0.38 22.00
N GLN A 197 -7.72 -0.80 21.35
CA GLN A 197 -7.11 -2.02 21.87
C GLN A 197 -5.59 -1.89 21.96
N ASN A 198 -4.96 -1.26 20.96
CA ASN A 198 -3.51 -1.11 20.93
C ASN A 198 -2.95 -0.23 22.06
N VAL A 199 -3.72 0.74 22.57
CA VAL A 199 -3.32 1.59 23.71
C VAL A 199 -3.48 0.85 25.05
N VAL A 200 -4.50 -0.01 25.18
CA VAL A 200 -4.60 -0.97 26.31
C VAL A 200 -3.42 -1.93 26.28
N LYS A 201 -3.28 -2.72 25.21
CA LYS A 201 -2.14 -3.59 24.94
C LYS A 201 -1.92 -3.71 23.44
N LYS A 202 -0.73 -3.40 22.92
CA LYS A 202 -0.54 -3.43 21.45
C LYS A 202 -0.60 -4.85 20.88
N SER A 203 -1.52 -5.04 19.93
CA SER A 203 -1.81 -6.28 19.20
C SER A 203 -0.87 -6.49 18.01
N LEU A 204 -1.08 -7.55 17.22
CA LEU A 204 -0.37 -7.81 15.96
C LEU A 204 -0.72 -6.84 14.83
N GLY A 205 -1.76 -6.02 14.97
CA GLY A 205 -2.28 -5.18 13.88
C GLY A 205 -1.95 -3.69 14.02
N PHE A 206 -1.74 -3.04 12.88
CA PHE A 206 -1.59 -1.58 12.76
C PHE A 206 -2.87 -0.81 13.15
N SER A 207 -2.70 0.40 13.66
CA SER A 207 -3.70 1.15 14.44
C SER A 207 -4.75 1.87 13.58
N TRP A 208 -5.91 1.24 13.32
CA TRP A 208 -7.11 1.96 12.85
C TRP A 208 -7.77 2.75 13.96
N GLY A 209 -8.22 3.96 13.66
CA GLY A 209 -9.22 4.69 14.42
C GLY A 209 -10.65 4.19 14.14
N PRO A 210 -11.66 5.05 14.32
CA PRO A 210 -13.08 4.71 14.16
C PRO A 210 -13.63 4.87 12.73
N ALA A 211 -12.79 5.11 11.71
CA ALA A 211 -13.22 5.38 10.33
C ALA A 211 -12.79 4.27 9.36
N GLY A 212 -12.43 3.08 9.85
CA GLY A 212 -12.13 1.87 9.06
C GLY A 212 -13.37 1.23 8.43
N LEU A 213 -14.28 2.03 7.88
CA LEU A 213 -15.51 1.63 7.21
C LEU A 213 -15.94 2.71 6.20
N SER A 214 -16.71 2.33 5.19
CA SER A 214 -17.31 3.25 4.21
C SER A 214 -18.49 2.59 3.49
N THR A 215 -19.38 3.39 2.92
CA THR A 215 -20.65 2.93 2.34
C THR A 215 -20.79 3.38 0.89
N ALA A 216 -21.20 2.49 0.00
CA ALA A 216 -21.38 2.81 -1.42
C ALA A 216 -22.49 1.97 -2.06
N LEU A 217 -22.98 2.44 -3.22
CA LEU A 217 -23.83 1.67 -4.11
C LEU A 217 -22.96 0.79 -5.01
N PHE A 218 -22.96 -0.52 -4.81
CA PHE A 218 -22.21 -1.47 -5.62
C PHE A 218 -23.10 -2.11 -6.69
N THR A 219 -22.67 -2.05 -7.94
CA THR A 219 -23.41 -2.60 -9.09
C THR A 219 -22.69 -3.82 -9.67
N GLY A 220 -23.44 -4.89 -9.92
CA GLY A 220 -22.92 -6.19 -10.34
C GLY A 220 -24.00 -7.23 -10.62
N VAL A 221 -23.67 -8.50 -10.43
CA VAL A 221 -24.62 -9.64 -10.43
C VAL A 221 -24.53 -10.41 -9.13
N TYR A 222 -25.62 -11.07 -8.71
CA TYR A 222 -25.56 -11.97 -7.55
C TYR A 222 -24.64 -13.16 -7.81
N LEU A 223 -23.76 -13.44 -6.85
CA LEU A 223 -22.98 -14.67 -6.81
C LEU A 223 -23.90 -15.92 -6.84
N ALA A 224 -25.08 -15.83 -6.23
CA ALA A 224 -26.07 -16.90 -6.25
C ALA A 224 -26.54 -17.28 -7.67
N ASP A 225 -26.72 -16.31 -8.58
CA ASP A 225 -27.09 -16.57 -9.98
C ASP A 225 -25.92 -17.18 -10.77
N VAL A 226 -24.70 -16.73 -10.51
CA VAL A 226 -23.49 -17.33 -11.09
C VAL A 226 -23.29 -18.78 -10.62
N LEU A 227 -23.57 -19.06 -9.35
CA LEU A 227 -23.57 -20.42 -8.79
C LEU A 227 -24.70 -21.27 -9.38
N GLU A 228 -25.91 -20.73 -9.59
CA GLU A 228 -26.99 -21.48 -10.27
C GLU A 228 -26.60 -21.83 -11.71
N TYR A 229 -26.00 -20.89 -12.45
CA TYR A 229 -25.57 -21.06 -13.83
C TYR A 229 -24.55 -22.21 -14.01
N VAL A 230 -23.57 -22.36 -13.11
CA VAL A 230 -22.53 -23.41 -13.20
C VAL A 230 -22.94 -24.78 -12.63
N GLN A 231 -24.09 -24.83 -11.94
CA GLN A 231 -24.72 -26.04 -11.39
C GLN A 231 -23.79 -26.89 -10.49
N PRO A 232 -23.51 -26.46 -9.23
CA PRO A 232 -22.85 -27.23 -8.19
C PRO A 232 -23.41 -28.65 -8.00
N ARG A 233 -22.53 -29.62 -7.78
CA ARG A 233 -22.86 -31.05 -7.59
C ARG A 233 -22.02 -31.69 -6.50
N ALA A 234 -22.56 -32.75 -5.90
CA ALA A 234 -21.75 -33.69 -5.15
C ALA A 234 -20.95 -34.62 -6.08
N GLU A 235 -20.00 -35.34 -5.50
CA GLU A 235 -19.19 -36.39 -6.12
C GLU A 235 -19.14 -37.60 -5.19
N GLY A 236 -19.17 -38.81 -5.76
CA GLY A 236 -19.34 -40.05 -4.99
C GLY A 236 -20.77 -40.27 -4.49
N VAL A 237 -20.94 -41.23 -3.58
CA VAL A 237 -22.24 -41.64 -2.99
C VAL A 237 -22.27 -41.26 -1.51
N PHE A 238 -23.36 -40.64 -1.04
CA PHE A 238 -23.46 -40.18 0.35
C PHE A 238 -23.31 -41.34 1.34
N GLY A 239 -22.32 -41.25 2.22
CA GLY A 239 -21.95 -42.28 3.20
C GLY A 239 -20.71 -43.10 2.82
N GLU A 240 -20.30 -43.10 1.55
CA GLU A 240 -19.13 -43.85 1.07
C GLU A 240 -17.81 -43.05 1.19
N PRO A 241 -16.66 -43.72 1.36
CA PRO A 241 -15.35 -43.08 1.30
C PRO A 241 -15.14 -42.32 -0.02
N GLY A 242 -14.64 -41.09 0.07
CA GLY A 242 -14.43 -40.22 -1.10
C GLY A 242 -15.67 -39.42 -1.53
N TYR A 243 -16.81 -39.53 -0.83
CA TYR A 243 -17.93 -38.60 -1.03
C TYR A 243 -17.52 -37.15 -0.72
N ARG A 244 -17.78 -36.24 -1.67
CA ARG A 244 -17.55 -34.80 -1.54
C ARG A 244 -18.79 -34.03 -1.96
N ARG A 245 -19.06 -32.89 -1.33
CA ARG A 245 -20.17 -32.01 -1.71
C ARG A 245 -19.81 -30.54 -1.47
N PRO A 246 -20.41 -29.59 -2.20
CA PRO A 246 -20.25 -28.16 -1.96
C PRO A 246 -20.59 -27.78 -0.52
N GLU A 247 -19.57 -27.32 0.22
CA GLU A 247 -19.69 -26.73 1.55
C GLU A 247 -19.16 -25.29 1.56
N HIS A 248 -18.21 -24.97 0.68
CA HIS A 248 -17.61 -23.64 0.53
C HIS A 248 -17.53 -23.19 -0.93
N VAL A 249 -17.34 -21.89 -1.11
CA VAL A 249 -16.91 -21.25 -2.35
C VAL A 249 -15.64 -20.46 -2.03
N ILE A 250 -14.54 -20.78 -2.69
CA ILE A 250 -13.24 -20.13 -2.56
C ILE A 250 -13.13 -19.05 -3.63
N PHE A 251 -12.48 -17.93 -3.30
CA PHE A 251 -12.25 -16.79 -4.18
C PHE A 251 -10.77 -16.44 -4.16
N GLU A 252 -10.24 -16.02 -5.31
CA GLU A 252 -8.84 -15.59 -5.47
C GLU A 252 -8.76 -14.29 -6.26
N GLY A 253 -7.98 -13.33 -5.76
CA GLY A 253 -7.70 -12.05 -6.43
C GLY A 253 -6.65 -12.16 -7.53
N ALA A 254 -6.11 -11.02 -7.96
CA ALA A 254 -5.06 -10.92 -8.98
C ALA A 254 -3.71 -10.47 -8.43
N GLU A 255 -3.69 -9.86 -7.24
CA GLU A 255 -2.50 -9.33 -6.59
C GLU A 255 -1.49 -10.42 -6.23
N ASP A 256 -0.21 -10.12 -6.38
CA ASP A 256 0.88 -11.01 -5.97
C ASP A 256 1.39 -10.60 -4.58
N LEU A 257 1.23 -11.51 -3.61
CA LEU A 257 1.69 -11.35 -2.23
C LEU A 257 2.76 -12.43 -1.91
N PRO A 258 3.60 -12.24 -0.87
CA PRO A 258 4.69 -13.18 -0.56
C PRO A 258 4.27 -14.64 -0.28
N ASN A 259 2.99 -14.89 0.03
CA ASN A 259 2.44 -16.22 0.31
C ASN A 259 1.37 -16.68 -0.72
N GLY A 260 1.37 -16.10 -1.93
CA GLY A 260 0.41 -16.39 -3.00
C GLY A 260 -0.60 -15.26 -3.24
N LYS A 261 -1.53 -15.46 -4.20
CA LYS A 261 -2.58 -14.48 -4.50
C LYS A 261 -3.65 -14.47 -3.41
N TYR A 262 -4.27 -13.31 -3.15
CA TYR A 262 -5.19 -13.16 -2.01
C TYR A 262 -6.41 -14.09 -2.14
N GLY A 263 -6.42 -15.16 -1.33
CA GLY A 263 -7.49 -16.14 -1.24
C GLY A 263 -8.25 -16.13 0.09
N THR A 264 -9.56 -16.41 0.02
CA THR A 264 -10.46 -16.65 1.16
C THR A 264 -11.70 -17.44 0.68
N SER A 265 -12.50 -17.98 1.59
CA SER A 265 -13.77 -18.65 1.25
C SER A 265 -15.01 -18.00 1.86
N GLN A 266 -16.19 -18.35 1.32
CA GLN A 266 -17.52 -18.21 1.91
C GLN A 266 -18.15 -19.59 2.08
N ARG A 267 -19.10 -19.71 3.02
CA ARG A 267 -19.94 -20.91 3.15
C ARG A 267 -20.87 -21.02 1.93
N TYR A 268 -20.89 -22.17 1.27
CA TYR A 268 -21.67 -22.41 0.04
C TYR A 268 -23.16 -22.09 0.22
N ARG A 269 -23.76 -22.46 1.37
CA ARG A 269 -25.17 -22.17 1.69
C ARG A 269 -25.48 -20.68 1.82
N TRP A 270 -24.50 -19.84 2.15
CA TRP A 270 -24.65 -18.39 2.18
C TRP A 270 -24.40 -17.78 0.80
N ALA A 271 -23.36 -18.23 0.10
CA ALA A 271 -23.02 -17.78 -1.24
C ALA A 271 -24.15 -18.01 -2.27
N ARG A 272 -24.94 -19.08 -2.10
CA ARG A 272 -26.12 -19.38 -2.94
C ARG A 272 -27.42 -18.69 -2.50
N ASN A 273 -27.42 -17.84 -1.46
CA ASN A 273 -28.61 -17.16 -0.99
C ASN A 273 -28.61 -15.67 -1.38
N LYS A 274 -29.62 -15.24 -2.14
CA LYS A 274 -29.77 -13.84 -2.58
C LYS A 274 -30.09 -12.89 -1.42
N GLU A 275 -30.66 -13.38 -0.32
CA GLU A 275 -30.86 -12.63 0.94
C GLU A 275 -29.53 -12.18 1.55
N LYS A 276 -28.41 -12.87 1.27
CA LYS A 276 -27.06 -12.45 1.70
C LYS A 276 -26.35 -11.50 0.75
N GLY A 277 -27.03 -11.02 -0.29
CA GLY A 277 -26.62 -9.85 -1.06
C GLY A 277 -25.24 -9.92 -1.73
N MET A 278 -24.61 -11.10 -1.84
CA MET A 278 -23.24 -11.21 -2.32
C MET A 278 -23.16 -10.92 -3.82
N LEU A 279 -22.39 -9.90 -4.21
CA LEU A 279 -22.28 -9.43 -5.60
C LEU A 279 -20.89 -9.70 -6.18
N LEU A 280 -20.85 -10.07 -7.46
CA LEU A 280 -19.69 -9.83 -8.33
C LEU A 280 -19.87 -8.44 -8.94
N ALA A 281 -19.21 -7.44 -8.35
CA ALA A 281 -19.42 -6.02 -8.65
C ALA A 281 -18.29 -5.45 -9.51
N TRP A 282 -18.66 -4.69 -10.54
CA TRP A 282 -17.74 -3.97 -11.45
C TRP A 282 -17.81 -2.45 -11.29
N ALA A 283 -18.81 -1.96 -10.58
CA ALA A 283 -19.09 -0.54 -10.42
C ALA A 283 -19.45 -0.16 -8.98
N MET A 284 -19.19 1.11 -8.65
CA MET A 284 -19.31 1.69 -7.32
C MET A 284 -19.76 3.15 -7.45
N ASN A 285 -20.82 3.53 -6.74
CA ASN A 285 -21.47 4.85 -6.83
C ASN A 285 -21.86 5.26 -8.27
N GLY A 286 -22.12 4.29 -9.15
CA GLY A 286 -22.51 4.48 -10.56
C GLY A 286 -21.34 4.61 -11.54
N GLU A 287 -20.10 4.57 -11.05
CA GLU A 287 -18.87 4.66 -11.84
C GLU A 287 -18.14 3.31 -11.87
N ALA A 288 -17.14 3.15 -12.74
CA ALA A 288 -16.24 2.01 -12.65
C ALA A 288 -15.46 2.05 -11.32
N LEU A 289 -15.12 0.88 -10.77
CA LEU A 289 -14.25 0.77 -9.59
C LEU A 289 -12.93 1.54 -9.81
N GLU A 290 -12.42 2.20 -8.76
CA GLU A 290 -11.04 2.72 -8.75
C GLU A 290 -10.04 1.58 -8.47
N PRO A 291 -8.74 1.73 -8.80
CA PRO A 291 -7.75 0.65 -8.66
C PRO A 291 -7.69 0.03 -7.26
N ASP A 292 -7.60 0.86 -6.22
CA ASP A 292 -7.60 0.44 -4.81
C ASP A 292 -8.85 -0.33 -4.38
N HIS A 293 -9.96 -0.14 -5.10
CA HIS A 293 -11.26 -0.74 -4.78
C HIS A 293 -11.57 -1.99 -5.62
N GLY A 294 -10.65 -2.42 -6.49
CA GLY A 294 -10.72 -3.73 -7.16
C GLY A 294 -11.04 -3.69 -8.66
N PHE A 295 -10.74 -2.60 -9.37
CA PHE A 295 -10.94 -2.52 -10.83
C PHE A 295 -10.29 -3.72 -11.57
N PRO A 296 -11.00 -4.42 -12.47
CA PRO A 296 -12.32 -4.12 -13.01
C PRO A 296 -13.49 -4.87 -12.35
N LEU A 297 -13.21 -5.80 -11.43
CA LEU A 297 -14.22 -6.68 -10.83
C LEU A 297 -13.79 -7.12 -9.42
N ARG A 298 -14.72 -7.06 -8.47
CA ARG A 298 -14.54 -7.56 -7.10
C ARG A 298 -15.70 -8.43 -6.64
N LEU A 299 -15.48 -9.20 -5.58
CA LEU A 299 -16.54 -9.69 -4.71
C LEU A 299 -16.93 -8.61 -3.69
N VAL A 300 -18.23 -8.49 -3.40
CA VAL A 300 -18.80 -7.70 -2.29
C VAL A 300 -19.64 -8.63 -1.43
N VAL A 301 -19.40 -8.63 -0.11
CA VAL A 301 -20.08 -9.49 0.86
C VAL A 301 -20.73 -8.62 1.96
N PRO A 302 -22.02 -8.29 1.84
CA PRO A 302 -22.73 -7.47 2.83
C PRO A 302 -22.77 -8.09 4.24
N GLY A 303 -22.80 -7.22 5.26
CA GLY A 303 -22.90 -7.63 6.67
C GLY A 303 -21.68 -8.40 7.23
N GLN A 304 -20.62 -8.58 6.43
CA GLN A 304 -19.39 -9.25 6.80
C GLN A 304 -18.19 -8.29 6.74
N ILE A 305 -17.07 -8.69 7.34
CA ILE A 305 -15.82 -7.93 7.24
C ILE A 305 -15.33 -7.82 5.78
N GLY A 306 -14.75 -6.66 5.44
CA GLY A 306 -14.21 -6.37 4.11
C GLY A 306 -13.13 -7.35 3.65
N GLY A 307 -12.45 -8.05 4.57
CA GLY A 307 -11.52 -9.15 4.27
C GLY A 307 -12.16 -10.38 3.61
N ARG A 308 -13.49 -10.44 3.50
CA ARG A 308 -14.19 -11.46 2.68
C ARG A 308 -14.64 -10.92 1.31
N SER A 309 -14.52 -9.62 1.06
CA SER A 309 -14.90 -8.95 -0.19
C SER A 309 -13.68 -8.80 -1.13
N VAL A 310 -13.19 -9.94 -1.64
CA VAL A 310 -11.98 -10.07 -2.48
C VAL A 310 -11.98 -9.08 -3.65
N LYS A 311 -10.87 -8.37 -3.85
CA LYS A 311 -10.67 -7.41 -4.94
C LYS A 311 -9.98 -8.08 -6.13
N TRP A 312 -10.05 -7.45 -7.31
CA TRP A 312 -9.36 -7.90 -8.53
C TRP A 312 -9.64 -9.38 -8.84
N LEU A 313 -10.91 -9.80 -8.74
CA LEU A 313 -11.30 -11.21 -8.68
C LEU A 313 -10.95 -11.98 -9.97
N LYS A 314 -10.23 -13.09 -9.83
CA LYS A 314 -9.77 -13.95 -10.93
C LYS A 314 -10.30 -15.39 -10.91
N LYS A 315 -10.57 -15.95 -9.73
CA LYS A 315 -11.00 -17.35 -9.58
C LYS A 315 -12.17 -17.49 -8.60
N ILE A 316 -13.10 -18.40 -8.91
CA ILE A 316 -14.17 -18.89 -8.04
C ILE A 316 -14.12 -20.42 -8.07
N GLU A 317 -13.96 -21.07 -6.92
CA GLU A 317 -13.91 -22.55 -6.84
C GLU A 317 -14.95 -23.07 -5.84
N VAL A 318 -15.82 -23.98 -6.29
CA VAL A 318 -16.79 -24.63 -5.40
C VAL A 318 -16.14 -25.86 -4.76
N SER A 319 -16.05 -25.91 -3.44
CA SER A 319 -15.22 -26.88 -2.71
C SER A 319 -15.98 -27.58 -1.57
N ASP A 320 -15.51 -28.77 -1.18
CA ASP A 320 -15.89 -29.46 0.06
C ASP A 320 -15.20 -28.89 1.31
N ARG A 321 -14.27 -27.93 1.13
CA ARG A 321 -13.42 -27.35 2.18
C ARG A 321 -13.29 -25.84 2.06
N GLU A 322 -12.99 -25.19 3.18
CA GLU A 322 -12.60 -23.78 3.20
C GLU A 322 -11.27 -23.54 2.44
N SER A 323 -10.91 -22.27 2.23
CA SER A 323 -9.70 -21.92 1.47
C SER A 323 -8.45 -22.37 2.22
N ASP A 324 -7.48 -22.92 1.50
CA ASP A 324 -6.16 -23.29 2.02
C ASP A 324 -5.17 -22.10 2.08
N HIS A 325 -5.51 -20.96 1.47
CA HIS A 325 -4.65 -19.79 1.36
C HIS A 325 -4.23 -19.21 2.73
N HIS A 326 -2.97 -18.78 2.81
CA HIS A 326 -2.33 -18.29 4.02
C HIS A 326 -3.16 -17.24 4.79
N LEU A 327 -3.66 -16.21 4.12
CA LEU A 327 -4.43 -15.12 4.75
C LEU A 327 -5.92 -15.46 5.03
N HIS A 328 -6.37 -16.67 4.72
CA HIS A 328 -7.65 -17.20 5.26
C HIS A 328 -7.49 -17.63 6.72
N TYR A 329 -6.32 -18.18 7.06
CA TYR A 329 -5.98 -18.65 8.42
C TYR A 329 -5.27 -17.59 9.26
N TRP A 330 -4.20 -16.97 8.71
CA TRP A 330 -3.26 -16.11 9.44
C TRP A 330 -3.66 -14.63 9.52
N ASP A 331 -4.86 -14.28 9.06
CA ASP A 331 -5.45 -12.94 9.18
C ASP A 331 -6.97 -13.10 9.41
N ASN A 332 -7.66 -12.02 9.81
CA ASN A 332 -9.12 -11.97 9.92
C ASN A 332 -9.72 -13.01 10.90
N LYS A 333 -9.08 -13.17 12.07
CA LYS A 333 -9.57 -13.98 13.21
C LYS A 333 -9.69 -13.16 14.50
N VAL A 334 -10.68 -13.48 15.34
CA VAL A 334 -10.72 -13.05 16.75
C VAL A 334 -10.30 -14.23 17.60
N LEU A 335 -9.01 -14.24 17.98
CA LEU A 335 -8.45 -15.28 18.84
C LEU A 335 -8.84 -15.05 20.32
N PRO A 336 -8.79 -16.08 21.18
CA PRO A 336 -9.12 -15.95 22.60
C PRO A 336 -8.32 -14.85 23.31
N ALA A 337 -9.02 -14.01 24.10
CA ALA A 337 -8.43 -12.94 24.92
C ALA A 337 -7.39 -13.42 25.96
N THR A 338 -7.34 -14.73 26.23
CA THR A 338 -6.35 -15.37 27.11
C THR A 338 -4.96 -15.52 26.47
N LEU A 339 -4.84 -15.37 25.16
CA LEU A 339 -3.57 -15.51 24.45
C LEU A 339 -2.84 -14.17 24.36
N SER A 340 -1.52 -14.16 24.55
CA SER A 340 -0.70 -13.00 24.22
C SER A 340 -0.57 -12.82 22.69
N ALA A 341 -0.16 -11.63 22.25
CA ALA A 341 0.12 -11.37 20.83
C ALA A 341 1.35 -12.18 20.35
N GLU A 342 2.25 -12.51 21.27
CA GLU A 342 3.34 -13.46 21.03
C GLU A 342 2.83 -14.91 20.89
N GLN A 343 1.97 -15.37 21.80
CA GLN A 343 1.45 -16.74 21.76
C GLN A 343 0.74 -16.99 20.44
N ALA A 344 -0.12 -16.07 20.01
CA ALA A 344 -0.74 -16.13 18.69
C ALA A 344 0.31 -16.21 17.56
N ARG A 345 1.43 -15.49 17.62
CA ARG A 345 2.48 -15.57 16.59
C ARG A 345 3.20 -16.94 16.58
N ASN A 346 3.49 -17.49 17.76
CA ASN A 346 4.29 -18.70 17.91
C ASN A 346 3.46 -20.00 17.76
N GLU A 347 2.24 -20.03 18.29
CA GLU A 347 1.37 -21.21 18.41
C GLU A 347 0.44 -21.33 17.19
N ARG A 348 0.86 -22.10 16.18
CA ARG A 348 0.18 -22.17 14.86
C ARG A 348 -1.27 -22.63 14.91
N ASP A 349 -1.60 -23.55 15.80
CA ASP A 349 -2.89 -24.28 15.78
C ASP A 349 -4.11 -23.37 15.97
N TRP A 350 -3.97 -22.25 16.70
CA TRP A 350 -5.03 -21.25 16.86
C TRP A 350 -5.49 -20.62 15.54
N TRP A 351 -4.58 -20.52 14.56
CA TRP A 351 -4.91 -20.00 13.23
C TRP A 351 -5.59 -21.05 12.34
N TYR A 352 -5.45 -22.35 12.62
CA TYR A 352 -6.14 -23.40 11.87
C TYR A 352 -7.48 -23.80 12.47
N ASP A 353 -7.80 -23.36 13.70
CA ASP A 353 -9.11 -23.55 14.30
C ASP A 353 -10.18 -22.62 13.65
N PRO A 354 -11.25 -23.17 13.04
CA PRO A 354 -12.26 -22.39 12.34
C PRO A 354 -13.23 -21.63 13.26
N LYS A 355 -13.30 -21.95 14.58
CA LYS A 355 -14.17 -21.22 15.53
C LYS A 355 -13.85 -19.73 15.62
N TYR A 356 -12.60 -19.35 15.33
CA TYR A 356 -12.10 -17.98 15.47
C TYR A 356 -12.15 -17.17 14.16
N ILE A 357 -12.61 -17.75 13.04
CA ILE A 357 -12.75 -17.07 11.75
C ILE A 357 -13.82 -15.99 11.82
N ILE A 358 -13.47 -14.74 11.56
CA ILE A 358 -14.44 -13.67 11.41
C ILE A 358 -15.11 -13.81 10.03
N ASN A 359 -16.44 -13.76 10.02
CA ASN A 359 -17.24 -13.60 8.81
C ASN A 359 -18.12 -12.37 9.02
N ASP A 360 -19.23 -12.55 9.71
CA ASP A 360 -20.18 -11.52 10.10
C ASP A 360 -19.60 -10.46 11.03
N LEU A 361 -20.12 -9.23 10.90
CA LEU A 361 -19.81 -8.13 11.82
C LEU A 361 -20.59 -8.24 13.14
N ASN A 362 -20.02 -7.66 14.20
CA ASN A 362 -20.74 -7.37 15.45
C ASN A 362 -21.43 -5.99 15.37
N VAL A 363 -22.34 -5.72 16.31
CA VAL A 363 -22.93 -4.38 16.46
C VAL A 363 -21.89 -3.40 16.99
N ASN A 364 -21.74 -2.24 16.36
CA ASN A 364 -20.70 -1.26 16.69
C ASN A 364 -21.08 0.17 16.25
N LEU A 365 -20.44 1.19 16.84
CA LEU A 365 -20.67 2.61 16.55
C LEU A 365 -19.44 3.46 16.85
N ALA A 366 -19.46 4.70 16.37
CA ALA A 366 -18.68 5.81 16.90
C ALA A 366 -19.53 7.09 16.96
N ALA A 367 -19.15 8.04 17.81
CA ALA A 367 -19.63 9.42 17.70
C ALA A 367 -18.80 10.16 16.66
N ALA A 368 -19.44 10.90 15.77
CA ALA A 368 -18.78 11.90 14.92
C ALA A 368 -18.86 13.29 15.55
N ARG A 369 -19.91 13.55 16.33
CA ARG A 369 -20.17 14.80 17.06
C ARG A 369 -20.51 14.49 18.53
N PRO A 370 -19.89 15.15 19.52
CA PRO A 370 -18.82 16.11 19.35
C PRO A 370 -17.54 15.47 18.79
N ALA A 371 -16.82 16.20 17.95
CA ALA A 371 -15.57 15.75 17.33
C ALA A 371 -14.40 15.82 18.32
N HIS A 372 -13.28 15.17 18.00
CA HIS A 372 -12.03 15.36 18.75
C HIS A 372 -11.56 16.82 18.65
N ASP A 373 -11.13 17.39 19.78
CA ASP A 373 -10.76 18.80 19.97
C ASP A 373 -11.86 19.82 19.63
N GLU A 374 -13.12 19.38 19.47
CA GLU A 374 -14.25 20.30 19.35
C GLU A 374 -14.41 21.11 20.63
N LYS A 375 -14.66 22.42 20.49
CA LYS A 375 -14.87 23.36 21.59
C LYS A 375 -16.26 23.98 21.53
N LEU A 376 -17.00 23.88 22.64
CA LEU A 376 -18.31 24.49 22.83
C LEU A 376 -18.23 25.55 23.92
N VAL A 377 -18.39 26.81 23.54
CA VAL A 377 -18.48 27.94 24.48
C VAL A 377 -19.92 28.05 24.98
N CYS A 378 -20.09 28.01 26.30
CA CYS A 378 -21.37 28.09 26.98
C CYS A 378 -21.64 29.56 27.37
N LEU A 379 -22.28 30.30 26.47
CA LEU A 379 -22.73 31.67 26.65
C LEU A 379 -24.23 31.70 27.01
N PRO A 380 -24.76 32.80 27.57
CA PRO A 380 -26.20 32.97 27.83
C PRO A 380 -27.09 32.79 26.58
N GLU A 381 -26.54 33.09 25.40
CA GLU A 381 -27.17 32.93 24.08
C GLU A 381 -26.89 31.59 23.39
N THR A 382 -26.10 30.69 23.98
CA THR A 382 -25.87 29.35 23.42
C THR A 382 -27.15 28.50 23.50
N GLU A 383 -27.45 27.76 22.43
CA GLU A 383 -28.58 26.82 22.37
C GLU A 383 -28.63 25.91 23.61
N PRO A 384 -29.80 25.75 24.28
CA PRO A 384 -29.91 25.01 25.54
C PRO A 384 -29.73 23.49 25.39
N THR A 385 -29.50 23.00 24.17
CA THR A 385 -29.17 21.59 23.89
C THR A 385 -28.03 21.47 22.88
N TYR A 386 -27.03 20.65 23.18
CA TYR A 386 -26.06 20.17 22.19
C TYR A 386 -26.63 18.95 21.45
N THR A 387 -26.29 18.76 20.16
CA THR A 387 -26.67 17.54 19.42
C THR A 387 -25.46 16.64 19.24
N ALA A 388 -25.44 15.51 19.94
CA ALA A 388 -24.45 14.45 19.74
C ALA A 388 -24.97 13.46 18.69
N GLU A 389 -24.11 13.02 17.78
CA GLU A 389 -24.50 12.20 16.63
C GLU A 389 -23.33 11.38 16.06
N GLY A 390 -23.65 10.33 15.31
CA GLY A 390 -22.65 9.45 14.69
C GLY A 390 -23.26 8.29 13.91
N TYR A 391 -22.41 7.37 13.45
CA TYR A 391 -22.84 6.16 12.75
C TYR A 391 -23.03 4.99 13.73
N VAL A 392 -23.83 4.00 13.31
CA VAL A 392 -23.94 2.68 13.95
C VAL A 392 -24.15 1.60 12.88
N TYR A 393 -23.63 0.40 13.07
CA TYR A 393 -23.82 -0.74 12.15
C TYR A 393 -23.92 -2.07 12.91
N ALA A 394 -24.36 -3.13 12.22
CA ALA A 394 -24.31 -4.53 12.66
C ALA A 394 -24.02 -5.47 11.48
N GLY A 395 -23.85 -6.77 11.74
CA GLY A 395 -23.50 -7.76 10.71
C GLY A 395 -24.61 -8.74 10.34
N SER A 396 -24.31 -9.65 9.41
CA SER A 396 -25.23 -10.66 8.83
C SER A 396 -26.47 -10.13 8.09
N GLY A 397 -26.61 -8.80 7.98
CA GLY A 397 -27.86 -8.15 7.59
C GLY A 397 -28.74 -7.71 8.75
N ARG A 398 -28.27 -7.74 10.01
CA ARG A 398 -29.11 -7.42 11.18
C ARG A 398 -29.38 -5.93 11.30
N ARG A 399 -30.63 -5.56 11.59
CA ARG A 399 -31.01 -4.19 11.95
C ARG A 399 -30.52 -3.83 13.34
N VAL A 400 -29.91 -2.64 13.47
CA VAL A 400 -29.66 -1.99 14.76
C VAL A 400 -31.01 -1.51 15.30
N THR A 401 -31.41 -1.90 16.52
CA THR A 401 -32.74 -1.54 17.06
C THR A 401 -32.70 -0.37 18.05
N ARG A 402 -31.53 -0.08 18.62
CA ARG A 402 -31.35 1.04 19.55
C ARG A 402 -29.90 1.55 19.57
N VAL A 403 -29.78 2.84 19.86
CA VAL A 403 -28.56 3.47 20.37
C VAL A 403 -28.95 4.16 21.68
N GLU A 404 -28.19 3.88 22.73
CA GLU A 404 -28.40 4.41 24.07
C GLU A 404 -27.18 5.27 24.43
N VAL A 405 -27.43 6.44 25.01
CA VAL A 405 -26.41 7.44 25.38
C VAL A 405 -26.50 7.73 26.88
N SER A 406 -25.35 7.75 27.54
CA SER A 406 -25.15 7.99 28.96
C SER A 406 -24.23 9.19 29.19
N LEU A 407 -24.45 9.88 30.31
CA LEU A 407 -23.63 10.99 30.83
C LEU A 407 -22.92 10.67 32.15
N ASP A 408 -23.20 9.49 32.73
CA ASP A 408 -22.74 9.02 34.03
C ASP A 408 -21.97 7.69 33.93
N ASP A 409 -21.34 7.46 32.77
CA ASP A 409 -20.71 6.22 32.28
C ASP A 409 -21.53 4.92 32.50
N GLY A 410 -22.87 5.06 32.52
CA GLY A 410 -23.79 3.96 32.26
C GLY A 410 -24.69 3.57 33.42
N ALA A 411 -24.76 4.41 34.47
CA ALA A 411 -25.76 4.26 35.52
C ALA A 411 -27.17 4.63 35.03
N THR A 412 -27.29 5.61 34.13
CA THR A 412 -28.53 5.96 33.43
C THR A 412 -28.32 6.07 31.92
N TRP A 413 -29.40 5.90 31.15
CA TRP A 413 -29.35 5.85 29.68
C TRP A 413 -30.54 6.58 29.08
N SER A 414 -30.26 7.44 28.10
CA SER A 414 -31.26 8.07 27.22
C SER A 414 -31.25 7.37 25.86
N LEU A 415 -32.42 7.22 25.23
CA LEU A 415 -32.54 6.65 23.89
C LEU A 415 -32.25 7.72 22.84
N ALA A 416 -31.43 7.41 21.84
CA ALA A 416 -31.17 8.26 20.69
C ALA A 416 -32.14 7.94 19.52
N ASP A 417 -32.45 8.95 18.70
CA ASP A 417 -33.13 8.74 17.42
C ASP A 417 -32.18 7.99 16.47
N ILE A 418 -32.72 7.06 15.67
CA ILE A 418 -31.98 6.40 14.58
C ILE A 418 -32.66 6.70 13.23
N SER A 419 -31.85 7.09 12.25
CA SER A 419 -32.21 7.22 10.84
C SER A 419 -31.57 6.09 10.04
N TYR A 420 -32.35 5.44 9.16
CA TYR A 420 -31.92 4.32 8.32
C TYR A 420 -32.06 4.71 6.83
N PRO A 421 -31.09 5.40 6.22
CA PRO A 421 -31.25 5.87 4.83
C PRO A 421 -31.30 4.72 3.80
N GLU A 422 -30.90 3.51 4.20
CA GLU A 422 -31.11 2.28 3.44
C GLU A 422 -32.61 2.00 3.15
N ASP A 423 -33.50 2.34 4.09
CA ASP A 423 -34.93 2.06 3.93
C ASP A 423 -35.61 2.93 2.87
N LEU A 424 -34.95 4.00 2.40
CA LEU A 424 -35.41 4.78 1.24
C LEU A 424 -35.36 3.94 -0.05
N TYR A 425 -34.35 3.07 -0.20
CA TYR A 425 -34.27 2.09 -1.29
C TYR A 425 -35.22 0.90 -1.05
N ARG A 426 -35.60 0.62 0.21
CA ARG A 426 -36.61 -0.38 0.56
C ARG A 426 -38.04 0.09 0.30
N SER A 427 -38.29 1.40 0.37
CA SER A 427 -39.61 1.99 0.08
C SER A 427 -39.91 2.21 -1.40
N THR A 428 -38.88 2.30 -2.26
CA THR A 428 -39.05 2.57 -3.69
C THR A 428 -38.14 1.67 -4.54
N PRO A 429 -38.68 0.70 -5.28
CA PRO A 429 -37.88 -0.07 -6.24
C PRO A 429 -37.50 0.81 -7.44
N PHE A 430 -36.26 0.69 -7.92
CA PHE A 430 -35.74 1.47 -9.04
C PHE A 430 -35.06 0.59 -10.09
N GLN A 431 -35.22 0.94 -11.36
CA GLN A 431 -34.48 0.34 -12.46
C GLN A 431 -33.84 1.42 -13.34
N GLY A 432 -32.57 1.25 -13.68
CA GLY A 432 -31.79 2.21 -14.48
C GLY A 432 -30.80 1.51 -15.41
N ARG A 433 -30.26 2.23 -16.41
CA ARG A 433 -29.38 1.62 -17.43
C ARG A 433 -28.05 1.18 -16.82
N VAL A 434 -27.39 2.04 -16.06
CA VAL A 434 -26.15 1.69 -15.34
C VAL A 434 -26.50 0.85 -14.10
N TRP A 435 -27.51 1.27 -13.34
CA TRP A 435 -27.88 0.69 -12.04
C TRP A 435 -28.48 -0.72 -12.08
N GLY A 436 -28.95 -1.18 -13.25
CA GLY A 436 -29.71 -2.42 -13.35
C GLY A 436 -30.98 -2.35 -12.49
N THR A 437 -31.21 -3.36 -11.65
CA THR A 437 -32.27 -3.36 -10.63
C THR A 437 -31.72 -2.99 -9.26
N LEU A 438 -32.13 -1.83 -8.75
CA LEU A 438 -31.89 -1.36 -7.39
C LEU A 438 -33.18 -1.60 -6.60
N ASP A 439 -33.32 -2.83 -6.09
CA ASP A 439 -34.53 -3.29 -5.41
C ASP A 439 -34.20 -4.16 -4.19
N VAL A 440 -34.62 -3.66 -3.03
CA VAL A 440 -34.53 -4.34 -1.74
C VAL A 440 -35.89 -4.42 -1.03
N THR A 441 -36.99 -4.19 -1.74
CA THR A 441 -38.37 -4.22 -1.20
C THR A 441 -38.69 -5.56 -0.51
N ASP A 442 -38.41 -6.67 -1.19
CA ASP A 442 -38.56 -8.05 -0.70
C ASP A 442 -37.37 -8.52 0.17
N ARG A 443 -36.73 -7.63 0.95
CA ARG A 443 -35.66 -7.98 1.91
C ARG A 443 -35.93 -7.38 3.27
N ASP A 444 -35.67 -8.14 4.33
CA ASP A 444 -35.62 -7.63 5.70
C ASP A 444 -34.21 -7.13 6.08
N GLU A 445 -33.15 -7.66 5.45
CA GLU A 445 -31.76 -7.32 5.80
C GLU A 445 -31.42 -5.82 5.72
N CYS A 446 -30.59 -5.37 6.67
CA CYS A 446 -29.84 -4.12 6.63
C CYS A 446 -28.37 -4.38 6.28
N PHE A 447 -27.94 -3.96 5.10
CA PHE A 447 -26.56 -4.03 4.61
C PHE A 447 -25.74 -2.77 4.91
N CYS A 448 -26.37 -1.72 5.42
CA CYS A 448 -25.73 -0.43 5.66
C CYS A 448 -25.66 -0.01 7.12
N TRP A 449 -24.78 0.96 7.37
CA TRP A 449 -24.81 1.79 8.56
C TRP A 449 -26.13 2.59 8.65
N ALA A 450 -26.51 2.88 9.89
CA ALA A 450 -27.55 3.83 10.24
C ALA A 450 -26.90 5.02 10.98
N PHE A 451 -27.63 6.13 11.08
CA PHE A 451 -27.17 7.33 11.76
C PHE A 451 -27.97 7.58 13.02
N TRP A 452 -27.31 7.80 14.15
CA TRP A 452 -27.94 8.09 15.42
C TRP A 452 -27.70 9.54 15.83
N LYS A 453 -28.65 10.13 16.56
CA LYS A 453 -28.55 11.49 17.12
C LYS A 453 -29.32 11.61 18.43
N ILE A 454 -28.85 12.47 19.33
CA ILE A 454 -29.58 12.84 20.55
C ILE A 454 -29.33 14.31 20.91
N LYS A 455 -30.38 15.00 21.37
CA LYS A 455 -30.27 16.33 21.97
C LYS A 455 -29.99 16.21 23.46
N ILE A 456 -28.83 16.68 23.90
CA ILE A 456 -28.36 16.64 25.27
C ILE A 456 -28.54 18.03 25.89
N PRO A 457 -29.26 18.20 27.02
CA PRO A 457 -29.36 19.47 27.72
C PRO A 457 -27.98 20.02 28.11
N LEU A 458 -27.74 21.31 27.85
CA LEU A 458 -26.41 21.92 28.01
C LEU A 458 -25.97 22.02 29.48
N ASP A 459 -26.91 22.12 30.42
CA ASP A 459 -26.64 22.02 31.86
C ASP A 459 -26.11 20.62 32.23
N LYS A 460 -26.77 19.57 31.74
CA LYS A 460 -26.36 18.18 31.96
C LYS A 460 -25.01 17.90 31.31
N LEU A 461 -24.76 18.40 30.10
CA LEU A 461 -23.47 18.24 29.42
C LEU A 461 -22.33 18.97 30.16
N GLN A 462 -22.59 20.17 30.69
CA GLN A 462 -21.63 20.89 31.56
C GLN A 462 -21.36 20.16 32.89
N ASP A 463 -22.33 19.44 33.45
CA ASP A 463 -22.15 18.60 34.64
C ASP A 463 -21.42 17.27 34.37
N SER A 464 -21.36 16.82 33.11
CA SER A 464 -20.86 15.49 32.72
C SER A 464 -19.33 15.41 32.66
N GLY A 465 -18.76 14.20 32.75
CA GLY A 465 -17.33 13.96 32.48
C GLY A 465 -17.07 13.16 31.19
N CYS A 466 -18.08 12.49 30.66
CA CYS A 466 -18.04 11.79 29.38
C CYS A 466 -19.42 11.72 28.73
N ILE A 467 -19.43 11.38 27.43
CA ILE A 467 -20.59 10.84 26.72
C ILE A 467 -20.26 9.38 26.40
N SER A 468 -20.98 8.44 27.01
CA SER A 468 -20.78 6.99 26.80
C SER A 468 -21.93 6.42 26.00
N ILE A 469 -21.62 5.68 24.93
CA ILE A 469 -22.57 5.36 23.87
C ILE A 469 -22.50 3.86 23.52
N ARG A 470 -23.65 3.21 23.42
CA ARG A 470 -23.78 1.78 23.09
C ARG A 470 -24.95 1.52 22.16
N ALA A 471 -24.85 0.46 21.36
CA ALA A 471 -25.92 -0.04 20.51
C ALA A 471 -26.30 -1.48 20.84
N MET A 472 -27.50 -1.87 20.38
CA MET A 472 -27.98 -3.25 20.37
C MET A 472 -28.71 -3.52 19.04
N ASP A 473 -28.49 -4.70 18.48
CA ASP A 473 -29.15 -5.16 17.25
C ASP A 473 -30.42 -5.98 17.54
N GLU A 474 -31.17 -6.36 16.51
CA GLU A 474 -32.43 -7.10 16.65
C GLU A 474 -32.28 -8.53 17.18
N SER A 475 -31.06 -9.09 17.20
CA SER A 475 -30.77 -10.34 17.92
C SER A 475 -30.58 -10.14 19.43
N LEU A 476 -30.82 -8.90 19.91
CA LEU A 476 -30.57 -8.42 21.27
C LEU A 476 -29.09 -8.47 21.67
N HIS A 477 -28.18 -8.65 20.71
CA HIS A 477 -26.75 -8.54 20.94
C HIS A 477 -26.37 -7.07 21.15
N GLN A 478 -25.56 -6.79 22.18
CA GLN A 478 -25.27 -5.45 22.67
C GLN A 478 -23.76 -5.21 22.74
N MET A 479 -23.33 -3.97 22.48
CA MET A 479 -21.94 -3.55 22.71
C MET A 479 -21.56 -3.73 24.20
N PRO A 480 -20.45 -4.40 24.53
CA PRO A 480 -20.03 -4.62 25.92
C PRO A 480 -19.46 -3.35 26.57
N SER A 481 -19.60 -3.24 27.89
CA SER A 481 -18.95 -2.19 28.71
C SER A 481 -17.43 -2.36 28.80
N THR A 482 -16.98 -3.62 28.76
CA THR A 482 -15.60 -4.07 28.90
C THR A 482 -15.01 -4.42 27.54
N MET A 483 -13.76 -4.05 27.29
CA MET A 483 -13.05 -4.37 26.05
C MET A 483 -12.72 -5.87 25.94
N TYR A 484 -13.17 -6.52 24.85
CA TYR A 484 -12.64 -7.83 24.45
C TYR A 484 -11.32 -7.66 23.69
N TRP A 485 -10.24 -7.47 24.44
CA TRP A 485 -8.90 -7.40 23.86
C TRP A 485 -8.51 -8.75 23.23
N ASN A 486 -7.91 -8.74 22.04
CA ASN A 486 -7.46 -9.96 21.37
C ASN A 486 -6.15 -9.76 20.57
N PRO A 487 -5.37 -10.84 20.33
CA PRO A 487 -4.08 -10.78 19.63
C PRO A 487 -4.05 -10.07 18.27
N THR A 488 -5.14 -10.07 17.49
CA THR A 488 -5.22 -9.41 16.17
C THR A 488 -5.76 -7.98 16.25
N GLY A 489 -6.22 -7.56 17.43
CA GLY A 489 -6.85 -6.27 17.67
C GLY A 489 -8.10 -6.05 16.82
N MET A 490 -8.85 -7.12 16.50
CA MET A 490 -9.99 -7.07 15.59
C MET A 490 -11.32 -7.02 16.33
N MET A 491 -12.36 -6.57 15.61
CA MET A 491 -13.77 -6.55 16.05
C MET A 491 -14.03 -5.76 17.34
N ASN A 492 -13.25 -4.71 17.61
CA ASN A 492 -13.40 -3.90 18.81
C ASN A 492 -14.73 -3.13 18.83
N ASN A 493 -15.69 -3.57 19.65
CA ASN A 493 -17.03 -2.98 19.74
C ASN A 493 -17.49 -2.62 21.16
N TRP A 494 -16.58 -2.46 22.12
CA TRP A 494 -16.95 -1.94 23.44
C TRP A 494 -17.49 -0.51 23.36
N TRP A 495 -18.21 -0.04 24.38
CA TRP A 495 -18.87 1.28 24.40
C TRP A 495 -17.94 2.39 23.92
N PHE A 496 -18.39 3.17 22.94
CA PHE A 496 -17.64 4.34 22.48
C PHE A 496 -17.82 5.45 23.51
N ARG A 497 -16.72 6.09 23.91
CA ARG A 497 -16.74 7.13 24.94
C ARG A 497 -16.02 8.38 24.45
N VAL A 498 -16.62 9.54 24.65
CA VAL A 498 -15.99 10.85 24.41
C VAL A 498 -15.83 11.53 25.77
N ALA A 499 -14.60 11.86 26.17
CA ALA A 499 -14.34 12.58 27.41
C ALA A 499 -14.67 14.08 27.25
N ILE A 500 -15.08 14.72 28.35
CA ILE A 500 -15.47 16.13 28.39
C ILE A 500 -14.54 16.88 29.34
N HIS A 501 -13.76 17.81 28.80
CA HIS A 501 -12.93 18.73 29.58
C HIS A 501 -13.64 20.05 29.75
N ARG A 502 -13.52 20.64 30.95
CA ARG A 502 -14.00 22.00 31.25
C ARG A 502 -12.81 22.94 31.36
N SER A 503 -12.93 24.12 30.80
CA SER A 503 -12.04 25.25 31.05
C SER A 503 -12.83 26.55 31.09
N THR A 504 -12.23 27.62 31.59
CA THR A 504 -12.81 28.97 31.52
C THR A 504 -12.02 29.80 30.52
N ASP A 505 -12.71 30.55 29.64
CA ASP A 505 -12.05 31.45 28.69
C ASP A 505 -11.64 32.80 29.35
N THR A 506 -11.03 33.68 28.56
CA THR A 506 -10.59 35.01 29.02
C THR A 506 -11.73 36.00 29.28
N ALA A 507 -12.98 35.65 28.94
CA ALA A 507 -14.18 36.43 29.23
C ALA A 507 -14.95 35.89 30.47
N GLY A 508 -14.56 34.72 31.00
CA GLY A 508 -15.23 34.06 32.12
C GLY A 508 -16.26 33.00 31.70
N SER A 509 -16.38 32.69 30.41
CA SER A 509 -17.32 31.68 29.90
C SER A 509 -16.81 30.26 30.12
N THR A 510 -17.71 29.31 30.39
CA THR A 510 -17.36 27.89 30.42
C THR A 510 -17.16 27.36 29.00
N VAL A 511 -16.02 26.73 28.74
CA VAL A 511 -15.71 26.05 27.48
C VAL A 511 -15.63 24.56 27.73
N LEU A 512 -16.43 23.78 27.02
CA LEU A 512 -16.29 22.33 26.96
C LEU A 512 -15.36 21.97 25.79
N THR A 513 -14.36 21.11 26.02
CA THR A 513 -13.52 20.53 24.96
C THR A 513 -13.70 19.02 24.95
N PHE A 514 -13.93 18.43 23.77
CA PHE A 514 -14.28 17.01 23.64
C PHE A 514 -13.14 16.16 23.09
N GLU A 515 -12.93 14.99 23.68
CA GLU A 515 -11.78 14.13 23.37
C GLU A 515 -12.26 12.69 23.09
N HIS A 516 -12.05 12.22 21.85
CA HIS A 516 -12.34 10.83 21.43
C HIS A 516 -11.39 9.81 22.07
N PRO A 517 -11.65 8.48 21.96
CA PRO A 517 -10.76 7.46 22.52
C PRO A 517 -9.32 7.54 22.03
N THR A 518 -9.11 7.61 20.70
CA THR A 518 -7.81 7.64 20.03
C THR A 518 -7.90 8.25 18.62
N MET A 519 -6.93 9.06 18.20
CA MET A 519 -6.80 9.56 16.82
C MET A 519 -6.15 8.52 15.88
N PRO A 520 -6.55 8.40 14.60
CA PRO A 520 -6.18 7.29 13.70
C PRO A 520 -4.67 7.19 13.39
N GLY A 521 -4.20 5.97 13.13
CA GLY A 521 -2.80 5.70 12.76
C GLY A 521 -1.80 6.09 13.85
N LEU A 522 -0.80 6.88 13.46
CA LEU A 522 0.21 7.47 14.33
C LEU A 522 -0.21 8.82 14.95
N GLN A 523 -1.36 9.40 14.56
CA GLN A 523 -1.77 10.71 15.07
C GLN A 523 -1.90 10.67 16.60
N PRO A 524 -1.24 11.56 17.35
CA PRO A 524 -1.36 11.60 18.80
C PRO A 524 -2.74 12.12 19.20
N GLY A 525 -3.21 11.70 20.36
CA GLY A 525 -4.38 12.26 21.01
C GLY A 525 -5.49 11.25 21.25
N GLY A 526 -6.23 11.50 22.33
CA GLY A 526 -7.38 10.71 22.76
C GLY A 526 -7.26 10.29 24.21
N TRP A 527 -8.40 10.16 24.88
CA TRP A 527 -8.41 9.96 26.33
C TRP A 527 -7.72 8.66 26.74
N MET A 528 -7.68 7.65 25.87
CA MET A 528 -6.97 6.40 26.15
C MET A 528 -5.46 6.62 26.22
N GLU A 529 -4.89 7.44 25.34
CA GLU A 529 -3.47 7.77 25.35
C GLU A 529 -3.15 8.65 26.57
N ARG A 530 -3.96 9.67 26.84
CA ARG A 530 -3.82 10.56 28.02
C ARG A 530 -3.91 9.81 29.35
N LEU A 531 -4.80 8.82 29.48
CA LEU A 531 -4.86 7.93 30.65
C LEU A 531 -3.60 7.06 30.75
N LYS A 532 -3.17 6.44 29.63
CA LYS A 532 -1.96 5.60 29.60
C LYS A 532 -0.70 6.37 29.99
N GLU A 533 -0.57 7.62 29.53
CA GLU A 533 0.56 8.50 29.81
C GLU A 533 0.60 8.98 31.27
N SER A 534 -0.57 9.22 31.87
CA SER A 534 -0.73 9.53 33.30
C SER A 534 -0.68 8.30 34.22
N GLY A 535 -0.35 7.12 33.68
CA GLY A 535 -0.18 5.88 34.44
C GLY A 535 -1.49 5.20 34.87
N GLN A 536 -2.63 5.66 34.36
CA GLN A 536 -3.94 5.06 34.58
C GLN A 536 -4.20 3.91 33.58
N ASP A 537 -5.17 3.05 33.88
CA ASP A 537 -5.56 1.96 32.97
C ASP A 537 -6.68 2.39 32.01
N PRO A 538 -6.41 2.58 30.71
CA PRO A 538 -7.44 2.94 29.74
C PRO A 538 -8.44 1.82 29.44
N ALA A 539 -8.25 0.58 29.92
CA ALA A 539 -9.28 -0.45 29.86
C ALA A 539 -10.36 -0.29 30.94
N ASN A 540 -10.04 0.42 32.04
CA ASN A 540 -10.93 0.67 33.17
C ASN A 540 -10.96 2.20 33.48
N PRO A 541 -11.44 3.03 32.54
CA PRO A 541 -11.40 4.48 32.69
C PRO A 541 -12.36 4.98 33.78
N SER A 542 -12.08 6.19 34.28
CA SER A 542 -12.95 6.94 35.18
C SER A 542 -13.12 8.37 34.67
N PHE A 543 -14.37 8.84 34.65
CA PHE A 543 -14.75 10.17 34.17
C PHE A 543 -15.49 10.98 35.26
N VAL A 544 -15.20 10.70 36.54
CA VAL A 544 -15.75 11.43 37.69
C VAL A 544 -15.31 12.90 37.65
N LYS A 545 -16.09 13.81 38.25
CA LYS A 545 -15.75 15.24 38.36
C LYS A 545 -14.43 15.45 39.12
N VAL A 546 -13.36 15.60 38.36
CA VAL A 546 -12.07 16.19 38.77
C VAL A 546 -12.34 17.60 39.32
N THR A 547 -11.96 17.86 40.57
CA THR A 547 -11.94 19.20 41.18
C THR A 547 -10.66 19.97 40.78
N THR A 548 -10.56 21.26 41.09
CA THR A 548 -9.30 22.02 40.89
C THR A 548 -8.15 21.53 41.78
N GLU A 549 -8.45 20.89 42.91
CA GLU A 549 -7.45 20.15 43.70
C GLU A 549 -7.03 18.88 42.94
N ASP A 550 -7.96 18.14 42.35
CA ASP A 550 -7.65 17.00 41.48
C ASP A 550 -6.92 17.39 40.19
N GLU A 551 -7.14 18.58 39.62
CA GLU A 551 -6.33 19.10 38.50
C GLU A 551 -4.88 19.36 38.92
N THR A 552 -4.69 19.91 40.13
CA THR A 552 -3.36 20.12 40.72
C THR A 552 -2.68 18.78 41.02
N ILE A 553 -3.44 17.81 41.55
CA ILE A 553 -2.99 16.42 41.77
C ILE A 553 -2.74 15.72 40.43
N LEU A 554 -3.49 16.01 39.35
CA LEU A 554 -3.26 15.47 38.00
C LEU A 554 -2.03 16.09 37.34
N ALA A 555 -1.71 17.37 37.60
CA ALA A 555 -0.45 17.98 37.17
C ALA A 555 0.74 17.37 37.91
N GLN A 556 0.66 17.27 39.24
CA GLN A 556 1.66 16.60 40.07
C GLN A 556 1.75 15.09 39.78
N ALA A 557 0.66 14.45 39.37
CA ALA A 557 0.65 13.08 38.88
C ALA A 557 1.14 12.97 37.44
N LYS A 558 1.12 14.03 36.63
CA LYS A 558 1.79 14.07 35.32
C LYS A 558 3.31 14.04 35.52
N GLU A 559 3.83 14.82 36.48
CA GLU A 559 5.23 14.75 36.92
C GLU A 559 5.56 13.41 37.60
N ALA A 560 4.72 12.95 38.53
CA ALA A 560 4.97 11.72 39.29
C ALA A 560 4.74 10.43 38.48
N ALA A 561 3.87 10.43 37.47
CA ALA A 561 3.72 9.33 36.51
C ALA A 561 4.80 9.37 35.43
N ALA A 562 5.29 10.54 35.00
CA ALA A 562 6.54 10.61 34.24
C ALA A 562 7.69 9.96 35.04
N ALA A 563 7.71 10.12 36.37
CA ALA A 563 8.63 9.43 37.27
C ALA A 563 8.24 7.98 37.66
N LYS A 564 7.05 7.48 37.30
CA LYS A 564 6.52 6.15 37.70
C LYS A 564 5.81 5.35 36.60
N LYS A 565 6.08 5.64 35.32
CA LYS A 565 5.75 4.68 34.24
C LYS A 565 6.40 3.33 34.63
N PRO A 566 5.63 2.22 34.76
CA PRO A 566 6.26 0.90 34.79
C PRO A 566 6.98 0.78 33.45
N LYS A 567 8.32 0.79 33.48
CA LYS A 567 9.11 0.84 32.24
C LYS A 567 8.66 -0.34 31.36
N LEU A 568 8.24 -0.03 30.14
CA LEU A 568 8.22 -1.01 29.07
C LEU A 568 9.69 -1.33 28.80
N ILE A 569 10.25 -2.29 29.52
CA ILE A 569 11.68 -2.62 29.43
C ILE A 569 11.87 -3.38 28.12
N MET A 570 12.05 -2.60 27.06
CA MET A 570 12.47 -3.09 25.75
C MET A 570 13.96 -3.49 25.78
N THR A 571 14.69 -3.18 26.85
CA THR A 571 16.10 -3.48 27.05
C THR A 571 16.31 -4.70 27.95
N LYS A 572 17.48 -5.36 27.85
CA LYS A 572 17.87 -6.41 28.80
C LYS A 572 18.38 -5.77 30.10
N PRO A 573 17.93 -6.20 31.30
CA PRO A 573 18.38 -5.59 32.56
C PRO A 573 19.90 -5.62 32.77
N ASP A 574 20.55 -6.69 32.30
CA ASP A 574 21.98 -6.95 32.47
C ASP A 574 22.85 -6.46 31.29
N VAL A 575 22.28 -5.67 30.37
CA VAL A 575 22.96 -5.16 29.17
C VAL A 575 23.08 -3.64 29.24
N ASP A 576 24.20 -3.18 29.79
CA ASP A 576 24.55 -1.76 29.93
C ASP A 576 25.43 -1.22 28.77
N ARG A 577 25.90 -2.11 27.88
CA ARG A 577 26.79 -1.81 26.73
C ARG A 577 26.37 -0.53 26.02
N LYS A 578 27.32 0.38 25.86
CA LYS A 578 27.11 1.64 25.14
C LYS A 578 27.59 1.48 23.71
N ILE A 579 26.63 1.20 22.83
CA ILE A 579 26.84 1.04 21.40
C ILE A 579 26.96 2.43 20.78
N THR A 580 28.08 2.70 20.12
CA THR A 580 28.25 3.98 19.41
C THR A 580 27.45 3.99 18.10
N ARG A 581 27.14 5.17 17.55
CA ARG A 581 26.53 5.23 16.20
C ARG A 581 27.44 4.66 15.10
N ALA A 582 28.76 4.56 15.32
CA ALA A 582 29.66 3.86 14.40
C ALA A 582 29.55 2.32 14.48
N GLU A 583 29.12 1.81 15.63
CA GLU A 583 28.98 0.38 15.96
C GLU A 583 27.59 -0.14 15.61
N LEU A 584 26.52 0.65 15.86
CA LEU A 584 25.17 0.41 15.32
C LEU A 584 25.22 0.10 13.82
N VAL A 585 25.78 1.02 13.03
CA VAL A 585 25.72 0.93 11.57
C VAL A 585 26.77 -0.06 11.04
N ALA A 586 27.64 -0.64 11.87
CA ALA A 586 28.49 -1.78 11.47
C ALA A 586 27.66 -3.02 11.07
N HIS A 587 26.44 -3.11 11.60
CA HIS A 587 25.47 -4.17 11.37
C HIS A 587 24.30 -3.65 10.51
N ASN A 588 24.60 -2.96 9.41
CA ASN A 588 23.59 -2.46 8.45
C ASN A 588 23.36 -3.42 7.27
N LYS A 589 23.42 -4.74 7.51
CA LYS A 589 23.45 -5.78 6.47
C LYS A 589 22.14 -6.55 6.40
N GLU A 590 21.89 -7.23 5.28
CA GLU A 590 20.68 -8.05 5.09
C GLU A 590 20.66 -9.32 5.94
N ASP A 591 21.84 -9.83 6.32
CA ASP A 591 22.03 -11.06 7.09
C ASP A 591 22.24 -10.82 8.60
N GLU A 592 22.84 -9.68 8.97
CA GLU A 592 22.96 -9.22 10.36
C GLU A 592 22.50 -7.76 10.58
N PRO A 593 21.18 -7.46 10.49
CA PRO A 593 20.64 -6.13 10.67
C PRO A 593 20.47 -5.76 12.15
N TRP A 594 21.21 -4.76 12.62
CA TRP A 594 20.87 -4.02 13.83
C TRP A 594 20.05 -2.78 13.48
N PHE A 595 19.16 -2.34 14.37
CA PHE A 595 18.35 -1.13 14.19
C PHE A 595 18.08 -0.44 15.54
N VAL A 596 17.71 0.85 15.50
CA VAL A 596 17.38 1.62 16.71
C VAL A 596 15.88 1.67 16.92
N VAL A 597 15.44 1.54 18.18
CA VAL A 597 14.09 1.92 18.63
C VAL A 597 14.20 2.66 19.96
N ASN A 598 13.74 3.91 20.00
CA ASN A 598 13.78 4.83 21.15
C ASN A 598 15.20 5.04 21.73
N GLY A 599 16.24 5.08 20.90
CA GLY A 599 17.64 5.27 21.32
C GLY A 599 18.35 4.02 21.86
N GLU A 600 17.69 2.87 21.85
CA GLU A 600 18.28 1.57 22.22
C GLU A 600 18.52 0.73 20.94
N VAL A 601 19.53 -0.14 20.95
CA VAL A 601 19.98 -0.90 19.77
C VAL A 601 19.65 -2.39 19.91
N TYR A 602 19.19 -2.98 18.81
CA TYR A 602 18.63 -4.32 18.75
C TYR A 602 19.19 -5.13 17.60
N ASP A 603 19.42 -6.43 17.82
CA ASP A 603 19.92 -7.37 16.82
C ASP A 603 18.78 -8.15 16.13
N GLY A 604 18.45 -7.79 14.89
CA GLY A 604 17.42 -8.45 14.08
C GLY A 604 17.86 -9.77 13.44
N THR A 605 19.16 -10.13 13.47
CA THR A 605 19.74 -11.34 12.83
C THR A 605 18.91 -12.59 13.11
N GLY A 606 18.60 -12.81 14.39
CA GLY A 606 17.89 -14.00 14.86
C GLY A 606 16.40 -14.04 14.54
N PHE A 607 15.82 -12.99 13.93
CA PHE A 607 14.38 -12.89 13.68
C PHE A 607 14.00 -12.63 12.22
N LEU A 608 14.98 -12.36 11.34
CA LEU A 608 14.80 -12.12 9.89
C LEU A 608 13.81 -13.05 9.19
N LYS A 609 13.88 -14.37 9.48
CA LYS A 609 13.07 -15.41 8.82
C LYS A 609 11.71 -15.64 9.47
N ASP A 610 11.56 -15.23 10.73
CA ASP A 610 10.36 -15.41 11.55
C ASP A 610 9.53 -14.11 11.65
N HIS A 611 10.00 -13.03 11.02
CA HIS A 611 9.34 -11.74 11.00
C HIS A 611 8.06 -11.79 10.14
N PRO A 612 6.85 -11.51 10.70
CA PRO A 612 5.59 -11.66 9.97
C PRO A 612 5.41 -10.74 8.75
N GLY A 613 6.17 -9.65 8.65
CA GLY A 613 6.20 -8.76 7.48
C GLY A 613 7.25 -9.16 6.43
N GLY A 614 7.84 -10.35 6.53
CA GLY A 614 9.02 -10.75 5.75
C GLY A 614 10.30 -10.07 6.22
N SER A 615 11.45 -10.58 5.76
CA SER A 615 12.78 -10.06 6.12
C SER A 615 13.02 -8.62 5.66
N GLU A 616 12.46 -8.25 4.50
CA GLU A 616 12.60 -6.92 3.90
C GLU A 616 12.13 -5.81 4.86
N SER A 617 11.08 -6.06 5.65
CA SER A 617 10.58 -5.11 6.65
C SER A 617 11.58 -4.80 7.78
N ILE A 618 12.61 -5.62 8.00
CA ILE A 618 13.71 -5.36 8.94
C ILE A 618 14.93 -4.80 8.19
N THR A 619 15.28 -5.36 7.02
CA THR A 619 16.48 -4.93 6.29
C THR A 619 16.34 -3.53 5.68
N LEU A 620 15.11 -3.07 5.39
CA LEU A 620 14.81 -1.69 4.97
C LEU A 620 15.19 -0.62 6.00
N VAL A 621 15.36 -0.98 7.29
CA VAL A 621 15.74 -0.07 8.39
C VAL A 621 17.08 -0.45 9.05
N ALA A 622 17.86 -1.33 8.42
CA ALA A 622 19.12 -1.82 8.97
C ALA A 622 20.18 -0.71 9.08
N GLY A 623 20.70 -0.49 10.28
CA GLY A 623 21.61 0.59 10.63
C GLY A 623 20.95 1.97 10.67
N GLU A 624 19.62 2.06 10.64
CA GLU A 624 18.88 3.33 10.70
C GLU A 624 18.04 3.40 11.99
N ASP A 625 17.35 4.54 12.18
CA ASP A 625 16.43 4.69 13.31
C ASP A 625 15.01 4.31 12.88
N ALA A 626 14.56 3.15 13.35
CA ALA A 626 13.27 2.57 13.00
C ALA A 626 12.15 3.03 13.95
N SER A 627 12.40 3.97 14.87
CA SER A 627 11.49 4.27 15.99
C SER A 627 10.06 4.56 15.58
N GLU A 628 9.85 5.33 14.50
CA GLU A 628 8.51 5.69 14.03
C GLU A 628 7.77 4.46 13.46
N ASP A 629 8.29 3.85 12.39
CA ASP A 629 7.71 2.66 11.75
C ASP A 629 7.55 1.49 12.73
N PHE A 630 8.57 1.21 13.54
CA PHE A 630 8.56 0.11 14.50
C PHE A 630 7.46 0.32 15.55
N MET A 631 7.34 1.53 16.11
CA MET A 631 6.31 1.83 17.10
C MET A 631 4.91 1.86 16.48
N ALA A 632 4.79 2.25 15.19
CA ALA A 632 3.56 2.29 14.40
C ALA A 632 2.91 0.91 14.21
N ILE A 633 3.69 -0.17 14.10
CA ILE A 633 3.15 -1.51 13.74
C ILE A 633 3.30 -2.61 14.80
N HIS A 634 4.32 -2.59 15.67
CA HIS A 634 4.63 -3.75 16.54
C HIS A 634 3.87 -3.84 17.88
N SER A 635 3.54 -5.08 18.31
CA SER A 635 2.84 -5.43 19.56
C SER A 635 3.61 -5.05 20.83
N ILE A 636 2.93 -4.94 21.99
CA ILE A 636 3.62 -4.75 23.29
C ILE A 636 4.52 -5.96 23.56
N ASP A 637 4.03 -7.16 23.25
CA ASP A 637 4.81 -8.39 23.42
C ASP A 637 6.01 -8.42 22.46
N ALA A 638 5.92 -7.83 21.25
CA ALA A 638 7.09 -7.64 20.38
C ALA A 638 8.05 -6.55 20.86
N LYS A 639 7.56 -5.51 21.53
CA LYS A 639 8.41 -4.50 22.20
C LYS A 639 9.12 -5.09 23.42
N LEU A 640 8.50 -6.02 24.13
CA LEU A 640 9.13 -6.76 25.24
C LEU A 640 10.12 -7.82 24.73
N ARG A 641 9.77 -8.61 23.70
CA ARG A 641 10.74 -9.51 23.01
C ARG A 641 11.91 -8.76 22.40
N LEU A 642 11.80 -7.46 22.14
CA LEU A 642 12.94 -6.65 21.75
C LEU A 642 14.05 -6.64 22.82
N ALA A 643 13.74 -6.92 24.09
CA ALA A 643 14.74 -7.14 25.14
C ALA A 643 15.55 -8.42 24.94
N ASP A 644 14.99 -9.46 24.30
CA ASP A 644 15.76 -10.66 23.93
C ASP A 644 16.84 -10.31 22.90
N PHE A 645 16.50 -9.42 21.96
CA PHE A 645 17.38 -8.89 20.93
C PHE A 645 18.18 -7.65 21.35
N HIS A 646 17.98 -7.13 22.57
CA HIS A 646 18.67 -5.93 23.04
C HIS A 646 20.13 -6.23 23.34
N ILE A 647 20.99 -5.38 22.81
CA ILE A 647 22.45 -5.55 22.82
C ILE A 647 23.19 -4.32 23.33
N GLY A 648 22.51 -3.17 23.51
CA GLY A 648 23.08 -1.97 24.13
C GLY A 648 22.35 -0.68 23.81
N THR A 649 22.66 0.39 24.54
CA THR A 649 22.10 1.74 24.33
C THR A 649 22.91 2.52 23.32
N LEU A 650 22.26 3.24 22.41
CA LEU A 650 22.94 4.17 21.50
C LEU A 650 23.46 5.39 22.26
N VAL A 651 24.71 5.78 22.05
CA VAL A 651 25.31 6.98 22.68
C VAL A 651 25.95 7.95 21.68
N GLY A 652 25.81 9.25 22.00
CA GLY A 652 26.31 10.40 21.23
C GLY A 652 25.19 11.11 20.47
N GLY A 653 24.75 12.28 20.95
CA GLY A 653 23.61 13.01 20.36
C GLY A 653 23.35 14.43 20.86
N GLU A 654 23.64 14.74 22.13
CA GLU A 654 23.60 16.11 22.68
C GLU A 654 24.98 16.52 23.23
N ASP A 655 25.18 17.82 23.44
CA ASP A 655 26.45 18.51 23.74
C ASP A 655 27.57 18.41 22.69
N ALA A 656 27.40 19.17 21.59
CA ALA A 656 28.51 19.78 20.84
C ALA A 656 28.13 21.23 20.45
N PRO A 657 28.98 22.24 20.73
CA PRO A 657 28.58 23.65 20.60
C PRO A 657 28.66 24.20 19.17
N VAL A 658 27.91 25.28 18.93
CA VAL A 658 28.07 26.12 17.73
C VAL A 658 29.44 26.79 17.76
N VAL A 659 30.35 26.37 16.87
CA VAL A 659 31.65 27.02 16.67
C VAL A 659 31.84 27.35 15.19
N THR A 660 31.97 28.63 14.91
CA THR A 660 32.32 29.17 13.59
C THR A 660 33.85 29.16 13.40
N GLY A 661 34.32 28.56 12.30
CA GLY A 661 35.59 28.91 11.68
C GLY A 661 36.84 28.09 12.06
N GLU A 662 37.49 27.58 11.01
CA GLU A 662 38.88 27.13 10.91
C GLU A 662 39.35 25.88 11.69
N PRO A 663 40.41 25.19 11.21
CA PRO A 663 40.53 23.74 11.39
C PRO A 663 41.45 23.31 12.53
N VAL A 664 41.09 22.20 13.19
CA VAL A 664 41.99 21.41 14.03
C VAL A 664 42.42 20.16 13.25
N ALA A 665 43.73 19.93 13.17
CA ALA A 665 44.33 18.78 12.50
C ALA A 665 45.28 18.02 13.46
N PRO A 666 45.45 16.70 13.30
CA PRO A 666 44.46 15.75 12.80
C PRO A 666 44.33 14.48 13.68
N ALA A 667 43.14 13.87 13.72
CA ALA A 667 43.07 12.43 13.89
C ALA A 667 43.63 11.77 12.62
N THR A 668 44.30 10.62 12.71
CA THR A 668 44.83 9.92 11.53
C THR A 668 43.73 9.67 10.50
N PRO A 669 43.86 10.16 9.25
CA PRO A 669 42.87 9.94 8.19
C PRO A 669 42.62 8.45 7.91
N ASP A 670 41.42 8.10 7.45
CA ASP A 670 41.11 6.70 7.15
C ASP A 670 41.89 6.23 5.88
N PRO A 671 42.37 4.97 5.82
CA PRO A 671 43.17 4.48 4.69
C PRO A 671 42.38 4.31 3.37
N ILE A 672 41.05 4.37 3.45
CA ILE A 672 40.10 4.49 2.33
C ILE A 672 39.04 5.55 2.73
N PHE A 673 38.53 6.32 1.77
CA PHE A 673 37.54 7.35 2.09
C PHE A 673 36.16 6.76 2.43
N LEU A 674 35.61 5.91 1.56
CA LEU A 674 34.23 5.43 1.71
C LEU A 674 34.07 4.45 2.89
N SER A 675 33.00 4.67 3.66
CA SER A 675 32.52 3.76 4.70
C SER A 675 31.09 3.30 4.40
N LYS A 676 30.83 1.99 4.47
CA LYS A 676 29.48 1.43 4.24
C LYS A 676 28.46 1.91 5.27
N THR A 677 28.95 2.50 6.36
CA THR A 677 28.26 2.65 7.63
C THR A 677 28.28 4.12 8.07
N LYS A 678 29.45 4.78 8.02
CA LYS A 678 29.61 6.20 8.31
C LYS A 678 29.32 7.05 7.06
N TRP A 679 28.62 8.15 7.26
CA TRP A 679 28.61 9.26 6.31
C TRP A 679 29.93 10.03 6.41
N LYS A 680 30.52 10.36 5.28
CA LYS A 680 31.82 11.04 5.14
C LYS A 680 31.63 12.36 4.40
N PRO A 681 31.86 13.52 5.03
CA PRO A 681 31.83 14.80 4.33
C PRO A 681 32.99 14.88 3.33
N ALA A 682 32.73 15.41 2.14
CA ALA A 682 33.75 15.82 1.19
C ALA A 682 33.38 17.18 0.58
N THR A 683 34.37 18.06 0.45
CA THR A 683 34.17 19.44 0.00
C THR A 683 34.19 19.50 -1.52
N LEU A 684 33.19 20.16 -2.11
CA LEU A 684 33.12 20.41 -3.56
C LEU A 684 34.25 21.36 -3.98
N VAL A 685 35.20 20.88 -4.79
CA VAL A 685 36.35 21.66 -5.27
C VAL A 685 36.24 22.10 -6.73
N SER A 686 35.43 21.43 -7.56
CA SER A 686 35.08 21.93 -8.89
C SER A 686 33.73 21.42 -9.40
N ILE A 687 33.11 22.21 -10.27
CA ILE A 687 31.94 21.84 -11.07
C ILE A 687 32.30 22.06 -12.55
N GLU A 688 32.32 20.98 -13.34
CA GLU A 688 32.55 21.03 -14.80
C GLU A 688 31.22 20.84 -15.54
N ARG A 689 30.93 21.68 -16.53
CA ARG A 689 29.72 21.55 -17.36
C ARG A 689 29.97 20.64 -18.56
N VAL A 690 29.29 19.50 -18.60
CA VAL A 690 29.42 18.51 -19.70
C VAL A 690 28.56 18.89 -20.90
N ASN A 691 27.31 19.29 -20.67
CA ASN A 691 26.41 19.72 -21.75
C ASN A 691 25.33 20.70 -21.23
N HIS A 692 24.19 20.79 -21.92
CA HIS A 692 23.10 21.68 -21.54
C HIS A 692 22.52 21.40 -20.15
N ASP A 693 22.41 20.12 -19.74
CA ASP A 693 21.77 19.68 -18.48
C ASP A 693 22.63 18.79 -17.58
N SER A 694 23.87 18.48 -17.93
CA SER A 694 24.73 17.53 -17.20
C SER A 694 26.07 18.14 -16.79
N ARG A 695 26.55 17.77 -15.59
CA ARG A 695 27.75 18.32 -14.93
C ARG A 695 28.54 17.24 -14.19
N VAL A 696 29.86 17.39 -14.10
CA VAL A 696 30.71 16.61 -13.19
C VAL A 696 31.01 17.46 -11.96
N TYR A 697 30.76 16.91 -10.78
CA TYR A 697 31.04 17.51 -9.48
C TYR A 697 32.22 16.77 -8.85
N ARG A 698 33.33 17.46 -8.59
CA ARG A 698 34.51 16.90 -7.94
C ARG A 698 34.55 17.28 -6.47
N PHE A 699 34.55 16.28 -5.60
CA PHE A 699 34.69 16.43 -4.16
C PHE A 699 36.08 16.00 -3.71
N ALA A 700 36.76 16.80 -2.90
CA ALA A 700 38.05 16.45 -2.32
C ALA A 700 37.87 15.53 -1.09
N LEU A 701 38.70 14.51 -1.01
CA LEU A 701 38.72 13.55 0.11
C LEU A 701 39.67 14.05 1.22
N GLU A 702 39.90 13.25 2.27
CA GLU A 702 40.59 13.71 3.49
C GLU A 702 42.08 14.03 3.25
N HIS A 703 42.70 13.44 2.23
CA HIS A 703 44.06 13.77 1.77
C HIS A 703 44.27 13.35 0.30
N GLU A 704 45.21 13.99 -0.40
CA GLU A 704 45.46 13.81 -1.85
C GLU A 704 45.74 12.35 -2.25
N ASP A 705 46.35 11.57 -1.35
CA ASP A 705 46.70 10.17 -1.58
C ASP A 705 45.57 9.16 -1.27
N GLN A 706 44.43 9.61 -0.74
CA GLN A 706 43.38 8.73 -0.20
C GLN A 706 42.62 8.01 -1.33
N PRO A 707 42.67 6.67 -1.41
CA PRO A 707 41.85 5.93 -2.38
C PRO A 707 40.37 5.98 -1.99
N LEU A 708 39.48 6.07 -3.00
CA LEU A 708 38.03 6.19 -2.77
C LEU A 708 37.44 5.00 -1.99
N GLY A 709 37.95 3.78 -2.18
CA GLY A 709 37.42 2.56 -1.54
C GLY A 709 36.19 1.95 -2.23
N LEU A 710 36.01 2.20 -3.53
CA LEU A 710 34.86 1.76 -4.32
C LEU A 710 35.21 0.58 -5.26
N PRO A 711 34.64 -0.62 -5.06
CA PRO A 711 34.73 -1.71 -6.02
C PRO A 711 34.04 -1.39 -7.35
N VAL A 712 34.53 -1.98 -8.43
CA VAL A 712 33.95 -1.82 -9.77
C VAL A 712 32.60 -2.51 -9.82
N GLY A 713 31.54 -1.78 -10.19
CA GLY A 713 30.15 -2.24 -10.14
C GLY A 713 29.35 -1.76 -8.93
N GLN A 714 29.97 -1.00 -8.01
CA GLN A 714 29.32 -0.45 -6.83
C GLN A 714 29.22 1.08 -6.88
N HIS A 715 28.23 1.61 -6.16
CA HIS A 715 27.84 3.02 -6.11
C HIS A 715 27.98 3.61 -4.70
N VAL A 716 27.68 4.89 -4.54
CA VAL A 716 27.64 5.60 -3.25
C VAL A 716 26.27 6.24 -3.04
N TYR A 717 25.79 6.28 -1.80
CA TYR A 717 24.80 7.30 -1.43
C TYR A 717 25.51 8.65 -1.29
N ALA A 718 24.89 9.69 -1.84
CA ALA A 718 25.20 11.08 -1.54
C ALA A 718 24.00 11.70 -0.81
N ARG A 719 24.24 12.49 0.24
CA ARG A 719 23.23 13.33 0.88
C ARG A 719 23.72 14.77 1.04
N LEU A 720 22.79 15.71 0.91
CA LEU A 720 23.01 17.13 1.10
C LEU A 720 21.74 17.78 1.64
N ARG A 721 21.87 18.90 2.34
CA ARG A 721 20.72 19.73 2.69
C ARG A 721 20.50 20.76 1.59
N ARG A 722 19.26 20.88 1.10
CA ARG A 722 18.91 21.86 0.05
C ARG A 722 18.96 23.29 0.56
N LYS A 723 19.32 24.21 -0.33
CA LYS A 723 19.27 25.65 -0.07
C LYS A 723 17.89 26.15 -0.49
N VAL A 724 17.13 26.74 0.44
CA VAL A 724 15.78 27.25 0.14
C VAL A 724 15.91 28.49 -0.75
N CYS A 725 15.83 28.30 -2.06
CA CYS A 725 15.72 29.41 -3.01
C CYS A 725 14.32 30.03 -2.92
N PRO A 726 14.19 31.37 -2.80
CA PRO A 726 12.90 32.05 -2.72
C PRO A 726 12.20 32.13 -4.09
N ALA A 727 11.75 30.98 -4.57
CA ALA A 727 10.63 30.85 -5.51
C ALA A 727 9.31 30.59 -4.76
N ASP A 728 9.40 30.10 -3.52
CA ASP A 728 8.27 29.81 -2.62
C ASP A 728 7.86 31.03 -1.77
N ALA A 729 8.44 32.21 -2.07
CA ALA A 729 8.13 33.48 -1.42
C ALA A 729 7.77 34.53 -2.49
N GLU A 730 6.55 35.06 -2.46
CA GLU A 730 6.14 36.14 -3.34
C GLU A 730 6.92 37.45 -3.06
N ALA A 731 6.91 38.35 -4.04
CA ALA A 731 7.92 39.38 -4.18
C ALA A 731 7.97 40.43 -3.04
N GLY A 732 9.17 40.62 -2.48
CA GLY A 732 9.61 41.91 -1.92
C GLY A 732 9.96 41.92 -0.43
N GLY A 733 11.23 41.66 -0.10
CA GLY A 733 11.76 41.86 1.25
C GLY A 733 13.25 41.54 1.35
N ALA A 734 14.10 42.57 1.42
CA ALA A 734 15.55 42.40 1.53
C ALA A 734 16.00 42.23 2.99
N ASP A 735 15.63 41.09 3.61
CA ASP A 735 16.29 40.53 4.81
C ASP A 735 15.75 39.12 5.16
N VAL A 736 15.68 38.22 4.16
CA VAL A 736 15.29 36.82 4.38
C VAL A 736 16.50 36.01 4.85
N LYS A 737 16.50 35.58 6.12
CA LYS A 737 17.47 34.59 6.63
C LYS A 737 17.28 33.27 5.89
N VAL A 738 18.38 32.69 5.40
CA VAL A 738 18.38 31.31 4.88
C VAL A 738 18.08 30.36 6.04
N VAL A 739 16.93 29.71 6.00
CA VAL A 739 16.56 28.61 6.90
C VAL A 739 17.05 27.30 6.29
N GLU A 740 17.56 26.39 7.12
CA GLU A 740 18.01 25.06 6.69
C GLU A 740 16.84 24.23 6.10
N GLY A 741 16.97 23.83 4.83
CA GLY A 741 15.93 23.11 4.09
C GLY A 741 15.89 21.58 4.28
N GLU A 742 15.15 20.91 3.40
CA GLU A 742 15.02 19.44 3.32
C GLU A 742 16.40 18.76 3.18
N LEU A 743 16.67 17.74 4.01
CA LEU A 743 17.82 16.85 3.83
C LEU A 743 17.44 15.78 2.80
N VAL A 744 18.17 15.72 1.68
CA VAL A 744 17.88 14.81 0.56
C VAL A 744 19.03 13.84 0.34
N GLN A 745 18.71 12.57 0.04
CA GLN A 745 19.70 11.53 -0.23
C GLN A 745 19.34 10.66 -1.45
N ARG A 746 20.32 10.34 -2.30
CA ARG A 746 20.18 9.42 -3.46
C ARG A 746 21.49 8.70 -3.79
N ALA A 747 21.37 7.53 -4.41
CA ALA A 747 22.50 6.77 -4.91
C ALA A 747 23.02 7.36 -6.24
N TYR A 748 24.34 7.34 -6.42
CA TYR A 748 25.04 7.73 -7.65
C TYR A 748 26.24 6.81 -7.85
N THR A 749 26.52 6.43 -9.11
CA THR A 749 27.77 5.72 -9.43
C THR A 749 28.85 6.73 -9.82
N PRO A 750 29.97 6.81 -9.08
CA PRO A 750 31.07 7.72 -9.39
C PRO A 750 31.71 7.48 -10.76
N VAL A 751 32.09 8.57 -11.42
CA VAL A 751 32.85 8.56 -12.68
C VAL A 751 34.35 8.81 -12.49
N SER A 752 34.83 8.84 -11.23
CA SER A 752 36.26 8.88 -10.88
C SER A 752 37.07 7.89 -11.72
N ARG A 753 38.23 8.32 -12.24
CA ARG A 753 39.11 7.45 -13.05
C ARG A 753 39.64 6.28 -12.22
N GLN A 754 39.99 5.19 -12.89
CA GLN A 754 40.56 4.02 -12.22
C GLN A 754 41.87 4.40 -11.51
N GLY A 755 42.00 4.03 -10.23
CA GLY A 755 43.13 4.44 -9.40
C GLY A 755 43.09 5.90 -8.90
N ALA A 756 41.96 6.61 -9.03
CA ALA A 756 41.79 7.94 -8.45
C ALA A 756 42.02 7.93 -6.93
N LYS A 757 42.77 8.94 -6.49
CA LYS A 757 43.12 9.25 -5.11
C LYS A 757 42.78 10.71 -4.83
N GLY A 758 42.40 11.04 -3.60
CA GLY A 758 42.16 12.41 -3.15
C GLY A 758 40.90 13.09 -3.70
N TYR A 759 40.18 12.48 -4.66
CA TYR A 759 38.93 13.02 -5.17
C TYR A 759 37.86 11.98 -5.54
N LEU A 760 36.61 12.43 -5.50
CA LEU A 760 35.39 11.75 -5.93
C LEU A 760 34.71 12.59 -7.02
N ASP A 761 34.55 12.04 -8.24
CA ASP A 761 33.80 12.68 -9.33
C ASP A 761 32.41 12.04 -9.46
N LEU A 762 31.34 12.85 -9.36
CA LEU A 762 29.97 12.46 -9.71
C LEU A 762 29.49 13.15 -10.98
N LEU A 763 29.04 12.37 -11.96
CA LEU A 763 28.35 12.88 -13.15
C LEU A 763 26.84 12.96 -12.86
N ILE A 764 26.33 14.18 -12.71
CA ILE A 764 24.92 14.46 -12.41
C ILE A 764 24.24 15.01 -13.68
N LYS A 765 23.17 14.36 -14.13
CA LYS A 765 22.20 14.95 -15.07
C LYS A 765 21.14 15.68 -14.25
N VAL A 766 21.03 16.99 -14.45
CA VAL A 766 20.15 17.89 -13.69
C VAL A 766 18.77 17.90 -14.33
N TYR A 767 17.81 17.30 -13.63
CA TYR A 767 16.40 17.33 -14.04
C TYR A 767 15.80 18.68 -13.64
N PHE A 768 16.04 19.70 -14.47
CA PHE A 768 15.48 21.03 -14.31
C PHE A 768 13.95 21.03 -14.23
N ARG A 769 13.40 22.05 -13.57
CA ARG A 769 11.96 22.35 -13.60
C ARG A 769 11.53 22.64 -15.03
N THR A 770 10.49 21.96 -15.50
CA THR A 770 9.87 22.20 -16.82
C THR A 770 8.35 22.09 -16.68
N SER A 771 7.59 22.53 -17.70
CA SER A 771 6.12 22.37 -17.71
C SER A 771 5.67 20.91 -17.64
N ALA A 772 6.51 19.95 -18.02
CA ALA A 772 6.25 18.51 -17.90
C ALA A 772 6.85 17.89 -16.62
N PHE A 773 7.56 18.67 -15.79
CA PHE A 773 8.20 18.21 -14.56
C PHE A 773 8.41 19.41 -13.60
N PRO A 774 7.35 19.91 -12.95
CA PRO A 774 7.35 21.23 -12.29
C PRO A 774 8.22 21.28 -11.03
N GLU A 775 8.27 20.22 -10.23
CA GLU A 775 9.16 20.14 -9.06
C GLU A 775 10.65 20.19 -9.45
N GLY A 776 10.99 19.61 -10.60
CA GLY A 776 12.35 19.18 -10.93
C GLY A 776 12.83 18.00 -10.07
N GLY A 777 14.04 17.52 -10.32
CA GLY A 777 14.62 16.42 -9.54
C GLY A 777 15.17 16.93 -8.22
N LYS A 778 14.45 16.79 -7.10
CA LYS A 778 14.83 17.31 -5.76
C LYS A 778 16.34 17.24 -5.45
N MET A 779 16.94 16.05 -5.56
CA MET A 779 18.38 15.87 -5.31
C MET A 779 19.26 16.57 -6.36
N THR A 780 18.91 16.50 -7.64
CA THR A 780 19.72 17.07 -8.72
C THR A 780 19.60 18.58 -8.83
N LEU A 781 18.49 19.17 -8.39
CA LEU A 781 18.39 20.60 -8.10
C LEU A 781 19.23 20.96 -6.87
N GLY A 782 19.23 20.12 -5.84
CA GLY A 782 20.16 20.24 -4.71
C GLY A 782 21.64 20.26 -5.15
N PHE A 783 22.03 19.50 -6.18
CA PHE A 783 23.36 19.60 -6.80
C PHE A 783 23.53 20.89 -7.64
N GLU A 784 22.49 21.38 -8.32
CA GLU A 784 22.51 22.67 -9.03
C GLU A 784 22.66 23.87 -8.08
N GLU A 785 22.13 23.74 -6.85
CA GLU A 785 22.22 24.70 -5.75
C GLU A 785 23.63 24.76 -5.11
N LEU A 786 24.53 23.83 -5.44
CA LEU A 786 25.88 23.77 -4.87
C LEU A 786 26.86 24.79 -5.49
N GLN A 787 27.77 25.27 -4.65
CA GLN A 787 28.89 26.15 -4.97
C GLN A 787 30.20 25.50 -4.48
N VAL A 788 31.32 25.83 -5.14
CA VAL A 788 32.64 25.36 -4.70
C VAL A 788 32.91 25.84 -3.27
N GLY A 789 33.25 24.91 -2.39
CA GLY A 789 33.32 25.11 -0.94
C GLY A 789 32.15 24.49 -0.14
N ASP A 790 31.02 24.17 -0.77
CA ASP A 790 29.95 23.40 -0.11
C ASP A 790 30.39 21.96 0.19
N VAL A 791 29.82 21.38 1.24
CA VAL A 791 30.07 20.00 1.66
C VAL A 791 28.89 19.10 1.28
N VAL A 792 29.19 17.93 0.71
CA VAL A 792 28.23 16.83 0.50
C VAL A 792 28.74 15.61 1.26
N GLU A 793 27.83 14.85 1.87
CA GLU A 793 28.17 13.65 2.62
C GLU A 793 27.95 12.39 1.79
N PHE A 794 28.89 11.45 1.85
CA PHE A 794 28.88 10.21 1.08
C PHE A 794 28.94 8.97 1.98
N LYS A 795 28.23 7.89 1.61
CA LYS A 795 28.21 6.58 2.30
C LYS A 795 28.29 5.49 1.24
N GLY A 796 29.13 4.47 1.43
CA GLY A 796 29.39 3.43 0.44
C GLY A 796 30.62 2.58 0.74
N PRO A 797 30.99 1.58 -0.09
CA PRO A 797 30.37 1.24 -1.36
C PRO A 797 29.12 0.35 -1.20
N LEU A 798 28.18 0.49 -2.12
CA LEU A 798 26.86 -0.16 -2.11
C LEU A 798 26.54 -0.77 -3.48
N GLY A 799 25.66 -1.77 -3.51
CA GLY A 799 25.32 -2.55 -4.70
C GLY A 799 25.70 -4.02 -4.58
N SER A 800 24.92 -4.89 -5.24
CA SER A 800 25.05 -6.35 -5.13
C SER A 800 25.97 -6.99 -6.17
N PHE A 801 26.50 -6.20 -7.12
CA PHE A 801 27.40 -6.62 -8.20
C PHE A 801 28.82 -6.10 -7.97
N GLU A 802 29.82 -6.87 -8.38
CA GLU A 802 31.23 -6.53 -8.30
C GLU A 802 32.01 -7.18 -9.45
N TRP A 803 32.77 -6.41 -10.22
CA TRP A 803 33.71 -6.95 -11.20
C TRP A 803 35.07 -7.22 -10.55
N LEU A 804 35.52 -8.47 -10.62
CA LEU A 804 36.74 -8.95 -9.95
C LEU A 804 37.97 -8.99 -10.87
N GLY A 805 37.82 -8.59 -12.14
CA GLY A 805 38.84 -8.73 -13.18
C GLY A 805 38.86 -10.12 -13.83
N LYS A 806 39.64 -10.25 -14.91
CA LYS A 806 40.03 -11.52 -15.55
C LYS A 806 38.84 -12.46 -15.85
N GLY A 807 37.79 -11.93 -16.46
CA GLY A 807 36.58 -12.69 -16.79
C GLY A 807 35.75 -13.13 -15.59
N SER A 808 35.78 -12.44 -14.45
CA SER A 808 35.09 -12.85 -13.21
C SER A 808 34.29 -11.71 -12.56
N CYS A 809 33.10 -12.04 -12.07
CA CYS A 809 32.28 -11.14 -11.26
C CYS A 809 31.66 -11.88 -10.06
N ARG A 810 31.25 -11.09 -9.06
CA ARG A 810 30.39 -11.51 -7.94
C ARG A 810 29.05 -10.81 -8.10
N TRP A 811 27.94 -11.54 -8.01
CA TRP A 811 26.60 -10.95 -7.99
C TRP A 811 25.71 -11.66 -6.98
N ARG A 812 25.07 -10.92 -6.07
CA ARG A 812 24.26 -11.47 -4.97
C ARG A 812 25.02 -12.55 -4.18
N GLY A 813 26.30 -12.29 -3.88
CA GLY A 813 27.22 -13.23 -3.24
C GLY A 813 27.78 -14.35 -4.13
N VAL A 814 27.17 -14.63 -5.29
CA VAL A 814 27.59 -15.71 -6.19
C VAL A 814 28.71 -15.23 -7.11
N GLU A 815 29.90 -15.82 -6.97
CA GLU A 815 31.01 -15.64 -7.93
C GLU A 815 30.82 -16.52 -9.17
N ARG A 816 31.16 -15.98 -10.34
CA ARG A 816 31.08 -16.68 -11.63
C ARG A 816 32.12 -16.18 -12.63
N LYS A 817 32.45 -17.03 -13.60
CA LYS A 817 33.19 -16.63 -14.80
C LYS A 817 32.22 -16.18 -15.89
N VAL A 818 32.55 -15.08 -16.56
CA VAL A 818 31.76 -14.47 -17.64
C VAL A 818 32.71 -14.12 -18.78
N LYS A 819 32.36 -14.53 -20.01
CA LYS A 819 33.09 -14.19 -21.23
C LYS A 819 32.38 -13.13 -22.07
N ASN A 820 31.05 -13.00 -21.95
CA ASN A 820 30.26 -12.06 -22.74
C ASN A 820 29.44 -11.16 -21.81
N ILE A 821 29.71 -9.85 -21.82
CA ILE A 821 28.96 -8.87 -21.03
C ILE A 821 28.15 -7.98 -21.98
N GLY A 822 26.83 -8.15 -21.94
CA GLY A 822 25.88 -7.18 -22.46
C GLY A 822 25.80 -5.96 -21.53
N MET A 823 25.73 -4.76 -22.09
CA MET A 823 25.75 -3.50 -21.34
C MET A 823 24.74 -2.52 -21.92
N ILE A 824 23.61 -2.31 -21.26
CA ILE A 824 22.49 -1.50 -21.76
C ILE A 824 22.34 -0.26 -20.89
N CYS A 825 22.29 0.93 -21.50
CA CYS A 825 22.14 2.17 -20.73
C CYS A 825 21.34 3.26 -21.45
N GLY A 826 20.74 4.14 -20.63
CA GLY A 826 20.06 5.35 -21.10
C GLY A 826 20.56 6.60 -20.39
N GLY A 827 21.14 7.55 -21.13
CA GLY A 827 21.65 8.83 -20.58
C GLY A 827 22.65 8.65 -19.43
N SER A 828 22.34 9.19 -18.25
CA SER A 828 23.17 9.08 -17.04
C SER A 828 23.38 7.64 -16.54
N GLY A 829 22.59 6.68 -17.00
CA GLY A 829 22.83 5.25 -16.78
C GLY A 829 24.12 4.71 -17.41
N ILE A 830 24.84 5.53 -18.21
CA ILE A 830 26.21 5.21 -18.64
C ILE A 830 27.19 5.11 -17.46
N THR A 831 26.88 5.70 -16.29
CA THR A 831 27.82 5.81 -15.16
C THR A 831 28.32 4.46 -14.60
N PRO A 832 27.48 3.48 -14.21
CA PRO A 832 27.96 2.16 -13.81
C PRO A 832 28.50 1.34 -14.98
N ILE A 833 27.96 1.51 -16.19
CA ILE A 833 28.46 0.82 -17.39
C ILE A 833 29.92 1.24 -17.68
N LEU A 834 30.23 2.54 -17.63
CA LEU A 834 31.59 3.07 -17.81
C LEU A 834 32.55 2.57 -16.72
N GLN A 835 32.09 2.47 -15.47
CA GLN A 835 32.88 1.93 -14.36
C GLN A 835 33.33 0.49 -14.66
N VAL A 836 32.43 -0.38 -15.13
CA VAL A 836 32.76 -1.78 -15.49
C VAL A 836 33.56 -1.85 -16.79
N LEU A 837 33.26 -1.04 -17.81
CA LEU A 837 34.05 -0.95 -19.05
C LEU A 837 35.51 -0.68 -18.75
N ARG A 838 35.82 0.33 -17.93
CA ARG A 838 37.20 0.63 -17.47
C ARG A 838 37.83 -0.60 -16.81
N GLY A 839 37.12 -1.22 -15.86
CA GLY A 839 37.60 -2.40 -15.11
C GLY A 839 37.81 -3.67 -15.93
N VAL A 840 37.30 -3.74 -17.17
CA VAL A 840 37.58 -4.83 -18.12
C VAL A 840 38.64 -4.43 -19.14
N VAL A 841 38.52 -3.24 -19.75
CA VAL A 841 39.37 -2.80 -20.86
C VAL A 841 40.80 -2.52 -20.40
N TYR A 842 40.98 -1.90 -19.23
CA TYR A 842 42.31 -1.61 -18.66
C TYR A 842 42.92 -2.77 -17.85
N ASP A 843 42.21 -3.88 -17.62
CA ASP A 843 42.81 -5.10 -17.08
C ASP A 843 43.65 -5.78 -18.17
N GLU A 844 44.97 -5.53 -18.17
CA GLU A 844 45.87 -6.14 -19.15
C GLU A 844 45.90 -7.67 -19.10
N GLN A 845 45.46 -8.30 -18.00
CA GLN A 845 45.42 -9.76 -17.85
C GLN A 845 44.10 -10.36 -18.36
N ASP A 846 43.08 -9.54 -18.61
CA ASP A 846 41.86 -9.93 -19.30
C ASP A 846 42.04 -9.73 -20.81
N LYS A 847 42.13 -10.84 -21.56
CA LYS A 847 42.15 -10.84 -23.04
C LYS A 847 40.88 -11.41 -23.67
N ASP A 848 40.05 -12.09 -22.87
CA ASP A 848 38.98 -12.96 -23.37
C ASP A 848 37.56 -12.39 -23.14
N THR A 849 37.38 -11.44 -22.21
CA THR A 849 36.05 -10.86 -21.94
C THR A 849 35.63 -9.92 -23.05
N LYS A 850 34.49 -10.24 -23.68
CA LYS A 850 33.84 -9.46 -24.74
C LYS A 850 32.71 -8.61 -24.19
N LEU A 851 32.57 -7.42 -24.76
CA LEU A 851 31.75 -6.32 -24.25
C LEU A 851 30.83 -5.81 -25.37
N TYR A 852 29.55 -5.64 -25.06
CA TYR A 852 28.50 -5.28 -26.02
C TYR A 852 27.68 -4.12 -25.45
N VAL A 853 28.01 -2.89 -25.84
CA VAL A 853 27.42 -1.66 -25.28
C VAL A 853 26.32 -1.13 -26.18
N LEU A 854 25.11 -1.05 -25.66
CA LEU A 854 23.93 -0.48 -26.34
C LEU A 854 23.44 0.74 -25.54
N ASN A 855 23.82 1.93 -26.00
CA ASN A 855 23.64 3.19 -25.27
C ASN A 855 22.61 4.11 -25.98
N ALA A 856 21.48 4.36 -25.30
CA ALA A 856 20.38 5.18 -25.81
C ALA A 856 20.39 6.62 -25.25
N ASN A 857 20.30 7.60 -26.14
CA ASN A 857 20.32 9.02 -25.81
C ASN A 857 19.22 9.78 -26.56
N LYS A 858 18.86 10.99 -26.10
CA LYS A 858 17.83 11.80 -26.79
C LYS A 858 18.38 12.33 -28.11
N THR A 859 19.50 13.04 -28.04
CA THR A 859 20.26 13.59 -29.18
C THR A 859 21.74 13.23 -29.07
N GLU A 860 22.56 13.53 -30.09
CA GLU A 860 24.01 13.33 -30.01
C GLU A 860 24.65 14.13 -28.86
N ALA A 861 24.15 15.34 -28.58
CA ALA A 861 24.59 16.18 -27.47
C ALA A 861 24.20 15.65 -26.08
N ASP A 862 23.37 14.60 -26.00
CA ASP A 862 23.06 13.89 -24.76
C ASP A 862 24.01 12.71 -24.47
N ILE A 863 24.90 12.32 -25.41
CA ILE A 863 25.80 11.18 -25.21
C ILE A 863 26.92 11.56 -24.23
N LEU A 864 26.65 11.31 -22.94
CA LEU A 864 27.61 11.55 -21.87
C LEU A 864 28.84 10.63 -22.00
N MET A 865 30.00 11.17 -21.61
CA MET A 865 31.31 10.47 -21.62
C MET A 865 31.79 9.97 -23.00
N ARG A 866 31.22 10.48 -24.11
CA ARG A 866 31.48 10.02 -25.49
C ARG A 866 32.97 9.84 -25.85
N ALA A 867 33.82 10.82 -25.52
CA ALA A 867 35.25 10.75 -25.87
C ALA A 867 35.99 9.59 -25.18
N GLU A 868 35.62 9.25 -23.94
CA GLU A 868 36.20 8.13 -23.19
C GLU A 868 35.66 6.79 -23.68
N LEU A 869 34.38 6.72 -24.08
CA LEU A 869 33.79 5.54 -24.71
C LEU A 869 34.45 5.21 -26.06
N ASP A 870 34.72 6.24 -26.87
CA ASP A 870 35.44 6.09 -28.15
C ASP A 870 36.92 5.71 -27.91
N GLU A 871 37.56 6.21 -26.83
CA GLU A 871 38.90 5.77 -26.41
C GLU A 871 38.93 4.30 -25.97
N LEU A 872 38.02 3.88 -25.09
CA LEU A 872 37.91 2.50 -24.62
C LEU A 872 37.64 1.53 -25.79
N SER A 873 36.80 1.95 -26.76
CA SER A 873 36.55 1.21 -28.00
C SER A 873 37.81 1.05 -28.86
N ARG A 874 38.63 2.12 -28.97
CA ARG A 874 39.93 2.09 -29.67
C ARG A 874 40.96 1.20 -28.95
N LEU A 875 40.96 1.16 -27.62
CA LEU A 875 41.90 0.36 -26.82
C LEU A 875 41.55 -1.13 -26.82
N ALA A 876 40.26 -1.48 -26.73
CA ALA A 876 39.80 -2.87 -26.73
C ALA A 876 39.75 -3.50 -28.13
N GLY A 877 39.41 -2.69 -29.15
CA GLY A 877 39.22 -3.15 -30.53
C GLY A 877 37.88 -3.87 -30.77
N PRO A 878 37.42 -3.95 -32.04
CA PRO A 878 36.05 -4.36 -32.39
C PRO A 878 35.72 -5.84 -32.13
N GLU A 879 36.72 -6.68 -31.86
CA GLU A 879 36.51 -8.08 -31.45
C GLU A 879 36.30 -8.27 -29.95
N ARG A 880 36.62 -7.24 -29.14
CA ARG A 880 36.51 -7.25 -27.68
C ARG A 880 35.48 -6.25 -27.16
N LEU A 881 35.34 -5.07 -27.76
CA LEU A 881 34.29 -4.10 -27.43
C LEU A 881 33.52 -3.70 -28.69
N ARG A 882 32.20 -3.96 -28.68
CA ARG A 882 31.26 -3.58 -29.72
C ARG A 882 30.26 -2.59 -29.13
N GLN A 883 30.35 -1.33 -29.56
CA GLN A 883 29.46 -0.26 -29.14
C GLN A 883 28.45 0.06 -30.25
N HIS A 884 27.17 0.16 -29.90
CA HIS A 884 26.12 0.70 -30.76
C HIS A 884 25.36 1.81 -30.03
N LEU A 885 25.10 2.91 -30.76
CA LEU A 885 24.46 4.11 -30.22
C LEU A 885 23.06 4.26 -30.80
N VAL A 886 22.08 4.56 -29.96
CA VAL A 886 20.68 4.75 -30.34
C VAL A 886 20.25 6.17 -29.99
N LEU A 887 19.78 6.95 -30.96
CA LEU A 887 19.29 8.32 -30.73
C LEU A 887 17.77 8.40 -30.92
N SER A 888 17.06 8.97 -29.95
CA SER A 888 15.63 9.27 -30.12
C SER A 888 15.38 10.29 -31.23
N LYS A 889 16.33 11.21 -31.45
CA LYS A 889 16.39 12.16 -32.57
C LYS A 889 17.84 12.44 -32.93
N GLY A 890 18.27 12.01 -34.13
CA GLY A 890 19.57 12.32 -34.73
C GLY A 890 19.41 12.95 -36.11
N PRO A 891 20.52 13.25 -36.82
CA PRO A 891 20.49 13.61 -38.24
C PRO A 891 20.22 12.38 -39.12
N ASP A 892 19.83 12.61 -40.39
CA ASP A 892 19.45 11.54 -41.33
C ASP A 892 20.64 10.64 -41.76
N ASP A 893 21.87 11.11 -41.59
CA ASP A 893 23.12 10.40 -41.85
C ASP A 893 23.74 9.74 -40.60
N TRP A 894 22.99 9.66 -39.50
CA TRP A 894 23.44 9.04 -38.25
C TRP A 894 23.84 7.57 -38.43
N ALA A 895 25.10 7.24 -38.15
CA ALA A 895 25.66 5.89 -38.32
C ALA A 895 25.16 4.86 -37.28
N GLY A 896 24.48 5.30 -36.22
CA GLY A 896 23.85 4.43 -35.23
C GLY A 896 22.39 4.09 -35.57
N SER A 897 21.61 3.67 -34.59
CA SER A 897 20.15 3.54 -34.75
C SER A 897 19.43 4.84 -34.40
N LEU A 898 18.26 5.04 -35.01
CA LEU A 898 17.28 6.05 -34.59
C LEU A 898 16.09 5.38 -33.88
N GLY A 899 15.44 6.11 -32.97
CA GLY A 899 14.27 5.66 -32.20
C GLY A 899 14.60 5.21 -30.78
N ARG A 900 13.99 4.11 -30.35
CA ARG A 900 14.20 3.48 -29.03
C ARG A 900 14.85 2.11 -29.21
N ILE A 901 15.55 1.64 -28.17
CA ILE A 901 15.93 0.23 -28.04
C ILE A 901 14.65 -0.62 -28.03
N GLY A 902 14.75 -1.85 -28.55
CA GLY A 902 13.68 -2.83 -28.67
C GLY A 902 14.25 -4.16 -29.17
N LYS A 903 13.43 -5.19 -29.34
CA LYS A 903 13.89 -6.57 -29.60
C LYS A 903 14.92 -6.69 -30.73
N ASP A 904 14.70 -6.04 -31.87
CA ASP A 904 15.64 -6.10 -33.01
C ASP A 904 17.03 -5.53 -32.69
N HIS A 905 17.10 -4.49 -31.84
CA HIS A 905 18.36 -3.95 -31.36
C HIS A 905 19.08 -4.95 -30.46
N LEU A 906 18.35 -5.63 -29.58
CA LEU A 906 18.92 -6.62 -28.67
C LEU A 906 19.45 -7.83 -29.48
N VAL A 907 18.64 -8.40 -30.38
CA VAL A 907 19.02 -9.53 -31.24
C VAL A 907 20.24 -9.21 -32.12
N LYS A 908 20.42 -7.95 -32.56
CA LYS A 908 21.50 -7.55 -33.46
C LYS A 908 22.80 -7.10 -32.76
N TYR A 909 22.71 -6.52 -31.56
CA TYR A 909 23.83 -5.84 -30.90
C TYR A 909 24.25 -6.40 -29.54
N MET A 910 23.44 -7.30 -28.93
CA MET A 910 23.77 -7.99 -27.68
C MET A 910 24.37 -9.39 -27.95
N PRO A 911 25.06 -10.02 -27.00
CA PRO A 911 25.40 -11.43 -27.12
C PRO A 911 24.13 -12.31 -26.99
N PRO A 912 24.15 -13.56 -27.49
CA PRO A 912 23.12 -14.53 -27.19
C PRO A 912 23.17 -14.94 -25.70
N ALA A 913 22.05 -15.42 -25.16
CA ALA A 913 22.03 -16.01 -23.83
C ALA A 913 22.91 -17.28 -23.79
N SER A 914 23.87 -17.32 -22.88
CA SER A 914 24.71 -18.49 -22.58
C SER A 914 25.09 -18.50 -21.09
N SER A 915 25.48 -19.65 -20.55
CA SER A 915 25.83 -19.79 -19.12
C SER A 915 27.09 -19.01 -18.70
N ASP A 916 27.91 -18.57 -19.65
CA ASP A 916 29.06 -17.68 -19.46
C ASP A 916 28.80 -16.24 -19.96
N ALA A 917 27.53 -15.84 -20.09
CA ALA A 917 27.12 -14.49 -20.43
C ALA A 917 26.32 -13.82 -19.30
N LEU A 918 26.37 -12.48 -19.28
CA LEU A 918 25.68 -11.62 -18.31
C LEU A 918 25.20 -10.35 -19.02
N VAL A 919 24.05 -9.80 -18.63
CA VAL A 919 23.65 -8.43 -18.99
C VAL A 919 23.78 -7.53 -17.77
N LEU A 920 24.34 -6.34 -17.97
CA LEU A 920 24.35 -5.22 -17.03
C LEU A 920 23.46 -4.11 -17.60
N MET A 921 22.59 -3.52 -16.79
CA MET A 921 21.70 -2.46 -17.24
C MET A 921 21.56 -1.33 -16.21
N CYS A 922 21.54 -0.09 -16.71
CA CYS A 922 21.06 1.07 -15.95
C CYS A 922 20.32 2.02 -16.89
N ALA A 923 19.01 2.13 -16.73
CA ALA A 923 18.13 2.89 -17.62
C ALA A 923 16.89 3.40 -16.85
N PRO A 924 16.17 4.41 -17.37
CA PRO A 924 14.87 4.79 -16.82
C PRO A 924 13.91 3.58 -16.82
N PRO A 925 13.03 3.40 -15.81
CA PRO A 925 12.21 2.19 -15.67
C PRO A 925 11.46 1.76 -16.95
N PRO A 926 10.78 2.66 -17.70
CA PRO A 926 10.06 2.26 -18.94
C PRO A 926 10.95 1.71 -20.06
N MET A 927 12.28 1.96 -20.02
CA MET A 927 13.24 1.31 -20.90
C MET A 927 13.73 -0.01 -20.31
N GLN A 928 13.96 -0.06 -19.00
CA GLN A 928 14.37 -1.27 -18.28
C GLN A 928 13.33 -2.39 -18.41
N ASP A 929 12.05 -2.11 -18.18
CA ASP A 929 11.00 -3.14 -18.14
C ASP A 929 10.80 -3.79 -19.52
N MET A 930 10.78 -2.96 -20.57
CA MET A 930 10.72 -3.39 -21.97
C MET A 930 11.96 -4.20 -22.40
N VAL A 931 13.16 -3.78 -21.96
CA VAL A 931 14.40 -4.53 -22.25
C VAL A 931 14.41 -5.86 -21.52
N VAL A 932 13.98 -5.91 -20.25
CA VAL A 932 13.88 -7.16 -19.46
C VAL A 932 12.91 -8.14 -20.11
N ALA A 933 11.74 -7.69 -20.54
CA ALA A 933 10.78 -8.53 -21.26
C ALA A 933 11.39 -9.13 -22.53
N HIS A 934 12.02 -8.31 -23.37
CA HIS A 934 12.65 -8.79 -24.60
C HIS A 934 13.88 -9.68 -24.36
N LEU A 935 14.65 -9.47 -23.29
CA LEU A 935 15.74 -10.37 -22.90
C LEU A 935 15.20 -11.75 -22.46
N ALA A 936 14.11 -11.79 -21.69
CA ALA A 936 13.43 -13.04 -21.35
C ALA A 936 12.90 -13.77 -22.61
N GLU A 937 12.30 -13.03 -23.55
CA GLU A 937 11.91 -13.57 -24.87
C GLU A 937 13.10 -14.10 -25.71
N MET A 938 14.31 -13.61 -25.45
CA MET A 938 15.56 -14.06 -26.07
C MET A 938 16.25 -15.22 -25.29
N GLY A 939 15.60 -15.75 -24.25
CA GLY A 939 16.09 -16.89 -23.47
C GLY A 939 17.08 -16.55 -22.36
N TRP A 940 17.21 -15.28 -21.98
CA TRP A 940 17.98 -14.90 -20.79
C TRP A 940 17.20 -15.19 -19.50
N ASP A 941 17.84 -15.84 -18.54
CA ASP A 941 17.32 -15.90 -17.17
C ASP A 941 17.51 -14.52 -16.50
N VAL A 942 16.43 -13.77 -16.36
CA VAL A 942 16.44 -12.44 -15.73
C VAL A 942 16.89 -12.50 -14.27
N ALA A 943 16.50 -13.53 -13.53
CA ALA A 943 16.78 -13.66 -12.10
C ALA A 943 18.26 -13.97 -11.82
N THR A 944 18.94 -14.69 -12.72
CA THR A 944 20.34 -15.11 -12.54
C THR A 944 21.34 -14.54 -13.54
N GLN A 945 20.93 -13.83 -14.60
CA GLN A 945 21.83 -13.27 -15.62
C GLN A 945 21.65 -11.78 -15.96
N VAL A 946 20.60 -11.09 -15.49
CA VAL A 946 20.37 -9.67 -15.79
C VAL A 946 20.57 -8.82 -14.53
N VAL A 947 21.72 -8.17 -14.43
CA VAL A 947 22.05 -7.20 -13.37
C VAL A 947 21.42 -5.85 -13.72
N ILE A 948 20.73 -5.26 -12.75
CA ILE A 948 20.20 -3.91 -12.81
C ILE A 948 20.91 -3.09 -11.71
N PHE A 949 21.35 -1.87 -12.06
CA PHE A 949 22.12 -0.96 -11.21
C PHE A 949 21.31 0.24 -10.71
#